data_AF-A0A9X3RZF1-F1
#
_entry.id   AF-A0A9X3RZF1-F1
#
_cell.length_a   1.000
_cell.length_b   1.000
_cell.length_c   1.000
_cell.angle_alpha   90.00
_cell.angle_beta   90.00
_cell.angle_gamma   90.00
#
_symmetry.space_group_name_H-M   'P 1'
#
loop_
_entity.id
_entity.type
_entity.pdbx_description
1 polymer ?
#
loop_
_entity_poly.entity_id
_entity_poly.type
_entity_poly.pdbx_seq_one_letter_code
_entity_poly.pdbx_strand_id
1 'polypeptide(L)'
;MDIRLLGPIETSLDSGPAALGPRQQRAVLAMLALELNRTVSTDRLIEGLWGERAPPSAPKLVQLYVSQLRKLLGAEAEIVTRGRGYELRLAADRVDAARFECLVAEAAEANGPGAGLAREALALWRGPALADVADEPFAGAEIRRLDELRLRATELAIDGELAAGRHRELIGELEALVAAHPLSEPLHGQRMLALYRSGRQAEALAAYRHARRVLVDEIGVEPDRELRRLHDAILRQDAALDLPAAVAPSAAVSSPVVAGGRAPPVVARTPGRRVLVAVAALVLVGGLAVFAVGRWSGPERIASIDENAVGVIDPGSGQITAQYPVGRGASALAVGGGSVWVANAGDGTVSRIEPGRDQIVTIPVGEGPSDLAFAAGSLWVTDRGGAVWQISPAVNRVVRRIAAGNAPRGIVAGFGALWVASEADRTVTRIDLERGAVTREIDLGANPTALAVGEGAVWVTSEEGATVFRIEPRSGDVVKTIAVGNGPVDVAVAGGAAWTANRQDATVSRVDAATDAVTDIVKVPRDPSAIAAGDGGVWVTSSTDGTVSRIDPVTRRTAEPIAVKSSPIAIAVADGKVWTAALAAPATHRGGTLRVEANPLDYDRLEPASYGDLTADALLSLAYDGLVAYRRAGGAMFGPLVGALATDVPPPSPDGRTYVFKLRPKLRYSDGSPVRPEDFRASLEALFRRDPGLGSYYQGIVGGQRCARRPARCDLSAGIVADARRRTITIHLTRPDGEFLHGLAYSLAVVAPAAQPFGRAQPPGTGPYRIVSYDRKRGARLVRNPHFGASSPGARPDGFADEIVVRVNPHRDAEVAAVQRGEADVVPVVGPFGGAVHASLPALATRNAGQLHTTAMPELDYMFLNVRTPPFDDPRVRRALNYAVDRHAITTLAGGPDLAQPTCQLLPPGFPNYRPSCPYTLHPSPGGGWSAPDLERARHLIEQSQTKGTKVTVWINREKRDIARYFVSLLRELGYHSSLRVFGDYQTYRNAMARSRTPPQMGIDGWAADSSAPSNFVPPFRCAAIAPRSPGNENLARFCDRRLESRIEAALAAPGPRADALWRGVYRDLEAAAPAIPLVNRRAITLVSKRVGNYQHHPVWTTLLEQLWIR
;
A
#
# COMPACT_ATOMS: atom_id res chain seq x y z
N MET A 1 -10.32 -47.48 22.29
CA MET A 1 -10.32 -46.09 21.77
C MET A 1 -8.93 -45.48 21.66
N ASP A 2 -8.65 -44.77 20.55
CA ASP A 2 -7.54 -43.81 20.35
C ASP A 2 -8.08 -42.43 19.93
N ILE A 3 -7.41 -41.35 20.32
CA ILE A 3 -7.59 -39.97 19.77
C ILE A 3 -6.31 -39.57 19.02
N ARG A 4 -6.47 -38.92 17.86
CA ARG A 4 -5.34 -38.40 17.07
C ARG A 4 -5.52 -36.92 16.77
N LEU A 5 -4.47 -36.14 17.02
CA LEU A 5 -4.39 -34.68 16.96
C LEU A 5 -3.20 -34.19 16.10
N LEU A 6 -2.19 -35.04 15.85
CA LEU A 6 -0.99 -34.72 15.08
C LEU A 6 -1.25 -34.83 13.56
N GLY A 7 -2.31 -34.19 13.10
CA GLY A 7 -2.87 -34.28 11.76
C GLY A 7 -4.33 -33.80 11.75
N PRO A 8 -5.17 -34.33 10.83
CA PRO A 8 -6.62 -34.31 10.97
C PRO A 8 -7.05 -34.92 12.31
N ILE A 9 -8.12 -34.39 12.90
CA ILE A 9 -8.60 -34.84 14.21
C ILE A 9 -9.47 -36.07 14.00
N GLU A 10 -8.96 -37.20 14.48
CA GLU A 10 -9.62 -38.51 14.41
C GLU A 10 -9.87 -39.08 15.80
N THR A 11 -10.84 -39.99 15.86
CA THR A 11 -11.00 -40.91 16.99
C THR A 11 -11.37 -42.26 16.43
N SER A 12 -10.69 -43.30 16.90
CA SER A 12 -10.99 -44.69 16.58
C SER A 12 -11.46 -45.37 17.86
N LEU A 13 -12.69 -45.88 17.88
CA LEU A 13 -13.20 -46.73 18.95
C LEU A 13 -12.77 -48.17 18.67
N ASP A 14 -12.94 -49.07 19.63
CA ASP A 14 -12.63 -50.49 19.42
C ASP A 14 -13.59 -51.16 18.40
N SER A 15 -14.69 -50.47 18.06
CA SER A 15 -15.59 -50.78 16.94
C SER A 15 -15.22 -50.13 15.60
N GLY A 16 -14.13 -49.34 15.52
CA GLY A 16 -13.66 -48.66 14.30
C GLY A 16 -13.72 -47.12 14.35
N PRO A 17 -13.47 -46.43 13.22
CA PRO A 17 -13.41 -44.95 13.16
C PRO A 17 -14.74 -44.28 13.53
N ALA A 18 -14.68 -43.30 14.44
CA ALA A 18 -15.83 -42.57 14.94
C ALA A 18 -15.99 -41.19 14.29
N ALA A 19 -17.18 -40.89 13.78
CA ALA A 19 -17.49 -39.61 13.13
C ALA A 19 -17.70 -38.50 14.19
N LEU A 20 -16.65 -37.71 14.44
CA LEU A 20 -16.60 -36.66 15.47
C LEU A 20 -17.53 -35.43 15.28
N GLY A 21 -18.47 -35.48 14.33
CA GLY A 21 -19.46 -34.42 14.11
C GLY A 21 -18.87 -33.10 13.60
N PRO A 22 -19.57 -31.96 13.81
CA PRO A 22 -19.18 -30.65 13.31
C PRO A 22 -17.83 -30.14 13.83
N ARG A 23 -17.25 -29.15 13.15
CA ARG A 23 -15.93 -28.57 13.47
C ARG A 23 -15.78 -28.11 14.93
N GLN A 24 -16.78 -27.43 15.49
CA GLN A 24 -16.75 -27.01 16.91
C GLN A 24 -16.83 -28.19 17.89
N GLN A 25 -17.44 -29.33 17.51
CA GLN A 25 -17.43 -30.55 18.32
C GLN A 25 -16.01 -31.19 18.31
N ARG A 26 -15.32 -31.21 17.16
CA ARG A 26 -13.91 -31.64 17.06
C ARG A 26 -12.99 -30.75 17.89
N ALA A 27 -13.21 -29.43 17.85
CA ALA A 27 -12.46 -28.46 18.65
C ALA A 27 -12.63 -28.67 20.17
N VAL A 28 -13.85 -28.93 20.67
CA VAL A 28 -14.07 -29.29 22.09
C VAL A 28 -13.29 -30.54 22.47
N LEU A 29 -13.28 -31.59 21.62
CA LEU A 29 -12.52 -32.81 21.93
C LEU A 29 -11.00 -32.54 21.96
N ALA A 30 -10.47 -31.80 20.99
CA ALA A 30 -9.05 -31.44 20.95
C ALA A 30 -8.64 -30.63 22.19
N MET A 31 -9.42 -29.61 22.59
CA MET A 31 -9.13 -28.82 23.80
C MET A 31 -9.12 -29.67 25.07
N LEU A 32 -9.97 -30.70 25.18
CA LEU A 32 -9.99 -31.62 26.32
C LEU A 32 -8.89 -32.69 26.26
N ALA A 33 -8.44 -33.07 25.06
CA ALA A 33 -7.38 -34.06 24.86
C ALA A 33 -5.96 -33.47 24.95
N LEU A 34 -5.79 -32.16 24.74
CA LEU A 34 -4.53 -31.44 24.97
C LEU A 34 -4.30 -31.16 26.46
N GLU A 35 -5.36 -30.92 27.24
CA GLU A 35 -5.33 -30.83 28.71
C GLU A 35 -5.77 -32.16 29.34
N LEU A 36 -5.17 -33.27 28.87
CA LEU A 36 -5.57 -34.63 29.21
C LEU A 36 -5.57 -34.88 30.73
N ASN A 37 -6.62 -35.54 31.24
CA ASN A 37 -6.85 -35.80 32.67
C ASN A 37 -6.89 -34.53 33.56
N ARG A 38 -7.05 -33.33 32.98
CA ARG A 38 -7.25 -32.06 33.70
C ARG A 38 -8.64 -31.48 33.39
N THR A 39 -9.12 -30.60 34.28
CA THR A 39 -10.39 -29.90 34.08
C THR A 39 -10.20 -28.59 33.32
N VAL A 40 -10.74 -28.49 32.09
CA VAL A 40 -10.85 -27.24 31.32
C VAL A 40 -12.14 -26.52 31.69
N SER A 41 -12.09 -25.23 32.01
CA SER A 41 -13.30 -24.46 32.35
C SER A 41 -14.21 -24.24 31.15
N THR A 42 -15.53 -24.10 31.39
CA THR A 42 -16.48 -23.75 30.32
C THR A 42 -16.11 -22.43 29.67
N ASP A 43 -15.59 -21.48 30.45
CA ASP A 43 -15.20 -20.15 29.96
C ASP A 43 -13.97 -20.24 29.04
N ARG A 44 -12.95 -21.06 29.36
CA ARG A 44 -11.79 -21.32 28.47
C ARG A 44 -12.20 -22.07 27.20
N LEU A 45 -13.18 -22.99 27.28
CA LEU A 45 -13.77 -23.62 26.09
C LEU A 45 -14.52 -22.60 25.21
N ILE A 46 -15.25 -21.65 25.80
CA ILE A 46 -15.93 -20.58 25.04
C ILE A 46 -14.92 -19.66 24.35
N GLU A 47 -13.90 -19.20 25.09
CA GLU A 47 -12.81 -18.38 24.57
C GLU A 47 -12.06 -19.09 23.44
N GLY A 48 -11.71 -20.36 23.62
CA GLY A 48 -10.99 -21.15 22.62
C GLY A 48 -11.79 -21.48 21.35
N LEU A 49 -13.12 -21.50 21.40
CA LEU A 49 -14.02 -21.78 20.26
C LEU A 49 -14.49 -20.53 19.51
N TRP A 50 -14.57 -19.37 20.18
CA TRP A 50 -15.18 -18.17 19.58
C TRP A 50 -14.41 -16.85 19.81
N GLY A 51 -13.52 -16.80 20.81
CA GLY A 51 -12.82 -15.59 21.24
C GLY A 51 -13.80 -14.46 21.55
N GLU A 52 -13.46 -13.24 21.12
CA GLU A 52 -14.31 -12.04 21.26
C GLU A 52 -15.67 -12.14 20.55
N ARG A 53 -15.88 -13.15 19.70
CA ARG A 53 -17.12 -13.35 18.92
C ARG A 53 -18.06 -14.40 19.52
N ALA A 54 -17.93 -14.69 20.81
CA ALA A 54 -18.77 -15.65 21.52
C ALA A 54 -20.28 -15.28 21.45
N PRO A 55 -21.15 -16.14 20.90
CA PRO A 55 -22.59 -15.87 20.89
C PRO A 55 -23.18 -15.99 22.30
N PRO A 56 -24.27 -15.27 22.65
CA PRO A 56 -24.93 -15.39 23.96
C PRO A 56 -25.41 -16.81 24.33
N SER A 57 -25.50 -17.71 23.35
CA SER A 57 -25.83 -19.13 23.51
C SER A 57 -24.62 -20.03 23.80
N ALA A 58 -23.38 -19.52 23.77
CA ALA A 58 -22.14 -20.30 23.84
C ALA A 58 -22.08 -21.33 25.01
N PRO A 59 -22.48 -21.01 26.26
CA PRO A 59 -22.50 -22.00 27.34
C PRO A 59 -23.40 -23.22 27.06
N LYS A 60 -24.52 -23.00 26.35
CA LYS A 60 -25.45 -24.08 25.95
C LYS A 60 -24.89 -24.89 24.76
N LEU A 61 -24.13 -24.25 23.88
CA LEU A 61 -23.45 -24.94 22.77
C LEU A 61 -22.32 -25.85 23.28
N VAL A 62 -21.52 -25.41 24.25
CA VAL A 62 -20.50 -26.28 24.89
C VAL A 62 -21.16 -27.48 25.58
N GLN A 63 -22.27 -27.27 26.31
CA GLN A 63 -23.04 -28.36 26.91
C GLN A 63 -23.59 -29.36 25.86
N LEU A 64 -24.05 -28.86 24.70
CA LEU A 64 -24.51 -29.70 23.59
C LEU A 64 -23.37 -30.53 22.98
N TYR A 65 -22.22 -29.92 22.70
CA TYR A 65 -21.07 -30.61 22.12
C TYR A 65 -20.48 -31.65 23.08
N VAL A 66 -20.39 -31.36 24.39
CA VAL A 66 -19.98 -32.36 25.40
C VAL A 66 -21.01 -33.50 25.51
N SER A 67 -22.31 -33.21 25.41
CA SER A 67 -23.37 -34.24 25.41
C SER A 67 -23.28 -35.15 24.16
N GLN A 68 -22.96 -34.58 23.00
CA GLN A 68 -22.72 -35.33 21.76
C GLN A 68 -21.44 -36.18 21.84
N LEU A 69 -20.34 -35.63 22.37
CA LEU A 69 -19.10 -36.37 22.58
C LEU A 69 -19.29 -37.53 23.57
N ARG A 70 -19.95 -37.32 24.72
CA ARG A 70 -20.26 -38.41 25.67
C ARG A 70 -21.02 -39.58 25.03
N LYS A 71 -21.97 -39.28 24.14
CA LYS A 71 -22.70 -40.32 23.39
C LYS A 71 -21.85 -41.05 22.36
N LEU A 72 -20.83 -40.38 21.80
CA LEU A 72 -19.93 -40.93 20.80
C LEU A 72 -18.80 -41.77 21.41
N LEU A 73 -18.22 -41.33 22.54
CA LEU A 73 -17.12 -42.02 23.22
C LEU A 73 -17.58 -43.20 24.09
N GLY A 74 -18.87 -43.21 24.48
CA GLY A 74 -19.50 -44.34 25.16
C GLY A 74 -18.84 -44.66 26.50
N ALA A 75 -18.39 -45.90 26.66
CA ALA A 75 -17.67 -46.38 27.84
C ALA A 75 -16.14 -46.43 27.65
N GLU A 76 -15.61 -46.09 26.47
CA GLU A 76 -14.17 -46.18 26.17
C GLU A 76 -13.37 -44.96 26.64
N ALA A 77 -14.02 -43.80 26.87
CA ALA A 77 -13.43 -42.64 27.53
C ALA A 77 -14.48 -41.80 28.27
N GLU A 78 -14.16 -41.34 29.48
CA GLU A 78 -15.09 -40.61 30.35
C GLU A 78 -14.84 -39.09 30.26
N ILE A 79 -15.79 -38.32 29.72
CA ILE A 79 -15.80 -36.85 29.90
C ILE A 79 -16.56 -36.52 31.19
N VAL A 80 -15.85 -36.16 32.26
CA VAL A 80 -16.41 -35.79 33.56
C VAL A 80 -16.74 -34.29 33.60
N THR A 81 -17.81 -33.91 34.28
CA THR A 81 -18.06 -32.49 34.64
C THR A 81 -17.52 -32.24 36.04
N ARG A 82 -16.55 -31.34 36.20
CA ARG A 82 -16.04 -30.91 37.50
C ARG A 82 -16.31 -29.42 37.69
N GLY A 83 -17.14 -29.06 38.69
CA GLY A 83 -17.49 -27.66 38.97
C GLY A 83 -18.11 -26.96 37.76
N ARG A 84 -17.41 -25.97 37.21
CA ARG A 84 -17.81 -25.21 36.00
C ARG A 84 -17.02 -25.61 34.75
N GLY A 85 -16.41 -26.78 34.73
CA GLY A 85 -15.58 -27.29 33.63
C GLY A 85 -15.78 -28.76 33.32
N TYR A 86 -15.00 -29.25 32.36
CA TYR A 86 -15.02 -30.63 31.87
C TYR A 86 -13.61 -31.21 31.81
N GLU A 87 -13.49 -32.50 32.04
CA GLU A 87 -12.24 -33.25 32.08
C GLU A 87 -12.40 -34.50 31.21
N LEU A 88 -11.50 -34.71 30.25
CA LEU A 88 -11.43 -35.98 29.53
C LEU A 88 -10.48 -36.93 30.28
N ARG A 89 -11.01 -38.08 30.67
CA ARG A 89 -10.24 -39.18 31.25
C ARG A 89 -9.96 -40.26 30.22
N LEU A 90 -8.68 -40.43 29.92
CA LEU A 90 -8.14 -41.44 29.02
C LEU A 90 -6.64 -41.62 29.33
N ALA A 91 -6.09 -42.79 29.06
CA ALA A 91 -4.66 -43.06 29.24
C ALA A 91 -3.81 -42.33 28.17
N ALA A 92 -2.61 -41.88 28.55
CA ALA A 92 -1.79 -40.98 27.72
C ALA A 92 -1.26 -41.63 26.43
N ASP A 93 -1.05 -42.94 26.43
CA ASP A 93 -0.68 -43.74 25.25
C ASP A 93 -1.76 -43.75 24.16
N ARG A 94 -3.01 -43.46 24.51
CA ARG A 94 -4.18 -43.43 23.61
C ARG A 94 -4.45 -42.05 23.00
N VAL A 95 -3.61 -41.04 23.29
CA VAL A 95 -3.65 -39.71 22.65
C VAL A 95 -2.30 -39.44 22.00
N ASP A 96 -2.25 -39.34 20.67
CA ASP A 96 -0.99 -39.24 19.92
C ASP A 96 -0.09 -38.06 20.38
N ALA A 97 -0.65 -36.90 20.68
CA ALA A 97 0.08 -35.74 21.20
C ALA A 97 0.69 -36.00 22.59
N ALA A 98 -0.02 -36.68 23.50
CA ALA A 98 0.50 -36.99 24.84
C ALA A 98 1.56 -38.10 24.79
N ARG A 99 1.38 -39.11 23.93
CA ARG A 99 2.41 -40.12 23.63
C ARG A 99 3.65 -39.49 22.98
N PHE A 100 3.46 -38.55 22.07
CA PHE A 100 4.54 -37.81 21.42
C PHE A 100 5.37 -37.01 22.44
N GLU A 101 4.71 -36.27 23.34
CA GLU A 101 5.38 -35.56 24.44
C GLU A 101 6.18 -36.51 25.35
N CYS A 102 5.62 -37.69 25.66
CA CYS A 102 6.30 -38.72 26.45
C CYS A 102 7.57 -39.27 25.75
N LEU A 103 7.43 -39.70 24.48
CA LEU A 103 8.55 -40.24 23.69
C LEU A 103 9.67 -39.21 23.46
N VAL A 104 9.35 -37.92 23.33
CA VAL A 104 10.35 -36.84 23.21
C VAL A 104 11.09 -36.60 24.52
N ALA A 105 10.40 -36.70 25.66
CA ALA A 105 11.05 -36.64 26.97
C ALA A 105 11.98 -37.85 27.20
N GLU A 106 11.50 -39.07 26.95
CA GLU A 106 12.30 -40.29 27.06
C GLU A 106 13.52 -40.28 26.11
N ALA A 107 13.36 -39.78 24.88
CA ALA A 107 14.46 -39.60 23.93
C ALA A 107 15.51 -38.57 24.39
N ALA A 108 15.10 -37.57 25.18
CA ALA A 108 16.01 -36.54 25.73
C ALA A 108 16.80 -37.01 26.97
N GLU A 109 16.24 -37.95 27.75
CA GLU A 109 16.91 -38.53 28.94
C GLU A 109 17.76 -39.78 28.61
N ALA A 110 17.63 -40.33 27.40
CA ALA A 110 18.29 -41.55 26.96
C ALA A 110 19.83 -41.41 26.86
N ASN A 111 20.56 -41.97 27.81
CA ASN A 111 22.02 -42.18 27.75
C ASN A 111 22.39 -43.31 26.76
N GLY A 112 22.04 -43.14 25.48
CA GLY A 112 22.16 -44.17 24.44
C GLY A 112 21.50 -43.73 23.12
N PRO A 113 21.09 -44.68 22.25
CA PRO A 113 20.49 -44.37 20.94
C PRO A 113 19.02 -43.91 21.03
N GLY A 114 18.77 -42.79 21.72
CA GLY A 114 17.46 -42.15 21.84
C GLY A 114 16.80 -41.77 20.49
N ALA A 115 17.58 -41.73 19.41
CA ALA A 115 17.08 -41.55 18.05
C ALA A 115 16.01 -42.57 17.63
N GLY A 116 15.99 -43.78 18.22
CA GLY A 116 14.89 -44.74 17.99
C GLY A 116 13.55 -44.20 18.48
N LEU A 117 13.50 -43.73 19.73
CA LEU A 117 12.31 -43.12 20.35
C LEU A 117 11.94 -41.80 19.65
N ALA A 118 12.92 -41.00 19.26
CA ALA A 118 12.69 -39.74 18.54
C ALA A 118 12.11 -39.98 17.12
N ARG A 119 12.63 -40.95 16.36
CA ARG A 119 12.04 -41.36 15.06
C ARG A 119 10.64 -41.99 15.24
N GLU A 120 10.39 -42.73 16.33
CA GLU A 120 9.03 -43.22 16.66
C GLU A 120 8.07 -42.07 16.96
N ALA A 121 8.49 -41.11 17.77
CA ALA A 121 7.71 -39.90 18.09
C ALA A 121 7.33 -39.14 16.81
N LEU A 122 8.30 -38.92 15.91
CA LEU A 122 8.08 -38.27 14.62
C LEU A 122 7.11 -39.06 13.72
N ALA A 123 7.10 -40.40 13.80
CA ALA A 123 6.19 -41.26 13.04
C ALA A 123 4.71 -41.16 13.48
N LEU A 124 4.42 -40.55 14.64
CA LEU A 124 3.04 -40.23 15.06
C LEU A 124 2.42 -39.07 14.26
N TRP A 125 3.24 -38.27 13.55
CA TRP A 125 2.78 -37.11 12.78
C TRP A 125 2.27 -37.49 11.39
N ARG A 126 1.04 -37.06 11.08
CA ARG A 126 0.28 -37.45 9.88
C ARG A 126 -0.10 -36.25 9.00
N GLY A 127 0.32 -35.05 9.40
CA GLY A 127 0.07 -33.78 8.75
C GLY A 127 0.47 -32.61 9.65
N PRO A 128 0.00 -31.38 9.40
CA PRO A 128 0.00 -30.30 10.39
C PRO A 128 -0.87 -30.68 11.60
N ALA A 129 -0.46 -30.28 12.82
CA ALA A 129 -1.26 -30.52 14.01
C ALA A 129 -2.63 -29.82 13.93
N LEU A 130 -3.67 -30.45 14.49
CA LEU A 130 -5.03 -29.91 14.62
C LEU A 130 -5.66 -29.43 13.29
N ALA A 131 -5.32 -30.06 12.16
CA ALA A 131 -5.58 -29.54 10.81
C ALA A 131 -7.05 -29.15 10.54
N ASP A 132 -8.02 -29.89 11.07
CA ASP A 132 -9.46 -29.62 10.94
C ASP A 132 -9.98 -28.35 11.63
N VAL A 133 -9.21 -27.83 12.59
CA VAL A 133 -9.60 -26.75 13.51
C VAL A 133 -8.52 -25.66 13.61
N ALA A 134 -7.57 -25.63 12.69
CA ALA A 134 -6.39 -24.76 12.76
C ALA A 134 -6.70 -23.24 12.80
N ASP A 135 -7.87 -22.81 12.32
CA ASP A 135 -8.35 -21.42 12.47
C ASP A 135 -9.31 -21.19 13.67
N GLU A 136 -9.49 -22.16 14.57
CA GLU A 136 -10.17 -21.92 15.85
C GLU A 136 -9.25 -21.16 16.84
N PRO A 137 -9.77 -20.24 17.67
CA PRO A 137 -8.96 -19.36 18.52
C PRO A 137 -7.90 -20.04 19.40
N PHE A 138 -8.17 -21.23 19.94
CA PHE A 138 -7.20 -21.96 20.76
C PHE A 138 -6.02 -22.57 19.96
N ALA A 139 -6.27 -22.96 18.70
CA ALA A 139 -5.41 -23.92 18.01
C ALA A 139 -4.03 -23.34 17.67
N GLY A 140 -3.96 -22.05 17.33
CA GLY A 140 -2.73 -21.40 16.90
C GLY A 140 -1.62 -21.36 17.97
N ALA A 141 -1.93 -21.47 19.26
CA ALA A 141 -0.93 -21.58 20.32
C ALA A 141 -0.40 -23.00 20.47
N GLU A 142 -1.29 -23.99 20.50
CA GLU A 142 -0.96 -25.41 20.66
C GLU A 142 -0.24 -25.98 19.43
N ILE A 143 -0.58 -25.52 18.21
CA ILE A 143 0.15 -25.88 16.99
C ILE A 143 1.63 -25.48 17.10
N ARG A 144 1.93 -24.24 17.50
CA ARG A 144 3.33 -23.80 17.69
C ARG A 144 4.06 -24.63 18.73
N ARG A 145 3.43 -24.88 19.89
CA ARG A 145 4.00 -25.71 20.97
C ARG A 145 4.33 -27.13 20.49
N LEU A 146 3.46 -27.74 19.68
CA LEU A 146 3.67 -29.07 19.11
C LEU A 146 4.73 -29.06 18.00
N ASP A 147 4.76 -28.05 17.14
CA ASP A 147 5.78 -27.90 16.09
C ASP A 147 7.18 -27.60 16.67
N GLU A 148 7.27 -26.85 17.77
CA GLU A 148 8.52 -26.65 18.55
C GLU A 148 9.03 -27.98 19.12
N LEU A 149 8.14 -28.79 19.72
CA LEU A 149 8.48 -30.14 20.18
C LEU A 149 8.85 -31.08 19.02
N ARG A 150 8.25 -30.91 17.83
CA ARG A 150 8.61 -31.64 16.60
C ARG A 150 9.99 -31.29 16.10
N LEU A 151 10.36 -30.01 16.12
CA LEU A 151 11.72 -29.58 15.82
C LEU A 151 12.70 -30.21 16.81
N ARG A 152 12.39 -30.19 18.11
CA ARG A 152 13.24 -30.82 19.13
C ARG A 152 13.37 -32.34 18.98
N ALA A 153 12.28 -33.03 18.61
CA ALA A 153 12.32 -34.46 18.27
C ALA A 153 13.22 -34.74 17.05
N THR A 154 13.20 -33.84 16.06
CA THR A 154 14.04 -33.93 14.86
C THR A 154 15.52 -33.74 15.21
N GLU A 155 15.85 -32.75 16.05
CA GLU A 155 17.21 -32.54 16.57
C GLU A 155 17.72 -33.79 17.31
N LEU A 156 16.93 -34.35 18.24
CA LEU A 156 17.30 -35.56 19.01
C LEU A 156 17.47 -36.81 18.13
N ALA A 157 16.65 -36.96 17.09
CA ALA A 157 16.82 -38.03 16.11
C ALA A 157 18.16 -37.89 15.37
N ILE A 158 18.51 -36.69 14.93
CA ILE A 158 19.76 -36.43 14.21
C ILE A 158 20.98 -36.62 15.12
N ASP A 159 20.96 -36.15 16.36
CA ASP A 159 22.08 -36.32 17.31
C ASP A 159 22.43 -37.79 17.53
N GLY A 160 21.42 -38.64 17.80
CA GLY A 160 21.63 -40.08 17.97
C GLY A 160 22.07 -40.78 16.69
N GLU A 161 21.70 -40.29 15.51
CA GLU A 161 22.15 -40.83 14.22
C GLU A 161 23.57 -40.37 13.84
N LEU A 162 23.96 -39.14 14.21
CA LEU A 162 25.34 -38.66 14.13
C LEU A 162 26.27 -39.42 15.08
N ALA A 163 25.78 -39.76 16.29
CA ALA A 163 26.48 -40.62 17.25
C ALA A 163 26.60 -42.09 16.74
N ALA A 164 25.55 -42.61 16.10
CA ALA A 164 25.56 -43.92 15.43
C ALA A 164 26.35 -43.95 14.11
N GLY A 165 26.98 -42.85 13.71
CA GLY A 165 27.86 -42.78 12.55
C GLY A 165 27.17 -42.58 11.19
N ARG A 166 25.85 -42.34 11.13
CA ARG A 166 25.09 -42.12 9.87
C ARG A 166 25.28 -40.71 9.25
N HIS A 167 26.42 -40.08 9.54
CA HIS A 167 26.71 -38.68 9.21
C HIS A 167 26.73 -38.36 7.70
N ARG A 168 26.90 -39.35 6.81
CA ARG A 168 26.81 -39.15 5.35
C ARG A 168 25.39 -39.14 4.82
N GLU A 169 24.53 -40.00 5.39
CA GLU A 169 23.13 -40.16 4.98
C GLU A 169 22.30 -38.92 5.37
N LEU A 170 22.61 -38.35 6.55
CA LEU A 170 21.93 -37.18 7.12
C LEU A 170 22.14 -35.86 6.36
N ILE A 171 23.16 -35.71 5.50
CA ILE A 171 23.50 -34.39 4.93
C ILE A 171 22.34 -33.78 4.13
N GLY A 172 21.62 -34.59 3.33
CA GLY A 172 20.47 -34.11 2.56
C GLY A 172 19.27 -33.73 3.43
N GLU A 173 19.03 -34.48 4.51
CA GLU A 173 17.98 -34.19 5.50
C GLU A 173 18.31 -32.89 6.26
N LEU A 174 19.56 -32.73 6.70
CA LEU A 174 20.06 -31.52 7.34
C LEU A 174 20.09 -30.28 6.44
N GLU A 175 20.35 -30.44 5.14
CA GLU A 175 20.30 -29.33 4.18
C GLU A 175 18.86 -28.84 3.93
N ALA A 176 17.89 -29.74 3.86
CA ALA A 176 16.47 -29.38 3.81
C ALA A 176 15.97 -28.74 5.12
N LEU A 177 16.38 -29.29 6.27
CA LEU A 177 15.99 -28.76 7.59
C LEU A 177 16.59 -27.39 7.89
N VAL A 178 17.87 -27.15 7.54
CA VAL A 178 18.49 -25.83 7.68
C VAL A 178 17.83 -24.80 6.74
N ALA A 179 17.37 -25.20 5.55
CA ALA A 179 16.62 -24.30 4.66
C ALA A 179 15.21 -23.98 5.20
N ALA A 180 14.57 -24.90 5.90
CA ALA A 180 13.26 -24.70 6.53
C ALA A 180 13.33 -23.95 7.88
N HIS A 181 14.40 -24.15 8.65
CA HIS A 181 14.61 -23.59 9.99
C HIS A 181 15.96 -22.84 10.07
N PRO A 182 16.15 -21.76 9.28
CA PRO A 182 17.44 -21.09 9.11
C PRO A 182 18.02 -20.47 10.39
N LEU A 183 17.21 -20.31 11.44
CA LEU A 183 17.62 -19.78 12.75
C LEU A 183 17.95 -20.86 13.80
N SER A 184 17.82 -22.16 13.50
CA SER A 184 18.20 -23.23 14.44
C SER A 184 19.72 -23.43 14.43
N GLU A 185 20.39 -22.86 15.44
CA GLU A 185 21.81 -23.09 15.69
C GLU A 185 22.16 -24.59 15.90
N PRO A 186 21.33 -25.40 16.59
CA PRO A 186 21.51 -26.86 16.64
C PRO A 186 21.57 -27.53 15.26
N LEU A 187 20.62 -27.24 14.35
CA LEU A 187 20.63 -27.82 13.00
C LEU A 187 21.86 -27.39 12.18
N HIS A 188 22.32 -26.13 12.31
CA HIS A 188 23.59 -25.70 11.71
C HIS A 188 24.79 -26.45 12.29
N GLY A 189 24.82 -26.68 13.61
CA GLY A 189 25.86 -27.44 14.29
C GLY A 189 25.89 -28.91 13.86
N GLN A 190 24.73 -29.56 13.81
CA GLN A 190 24.57 -30.92 13.30
C GLN A 190 25.04 -31.03 11.85
N ARG A 191 24.69 -30.07 10.97
CA ARG A 191 25.17 -30.01 9.59
C ARG A 191 26.70 -29.82 9.51
N MET A 192 27.27 -28.95 10.35
CA MET A 192 28.72 -28.76 10.44
C MET A 192 29.45 -30.05 10.84
N LEU A 193 28.94 -30.77 11.86
CA LEU A 193 29.51 -32.04 12.30
C LEU A 193 29.35 -33.15 11.25
N ALA A 194 28.20 -33.22 10.57
CA ALA A 194 27.94 -34.17 9.50
C ALA A 194 28.89 -33.99 8.31
N LEU A 195 29.10 -32.74 7.87
CA LEU A 195 30.06 -32.38 6.83
C LEU A 195 31.49 -32.69 7.27
N TYR A 196 31.88 -32.32 8.50
CA TYR A 196 33.22 -32.58 9.03
C TYR A 196 33.55 -34.08 9.07
N ARG A 197 32.68 -34.91 9.69
CA ARG A 197 32.86 -36.38 9.75
C ARG A 197 32.84 -37.05 8.37
N SER A 198 32.20 -36.41 7.39
CA SER A 198 32.24 -36.84 5.98
C SER A 198 33.54 -36.46 5.23
N GLY A 199 34.49 -35.78 5.88
CA GLY A 199 35.72 -35.26 5.27
C GLY A 199 35.57 -33.90 4.56
N ARG A 200 34.38 -33.28 4.62
CA ARG A 200 34.03 -32.02 3.94
C ARG A 200 34.33 -30.80 4.82
N GLN A 201 35.53 -30.74 5.42
CA GLN A 201 35.93 -29.72 6.41
C GLN A 201 35.74 -28.27 5.90
N ALA A 202 36.11 -27.99 4.65
CA ALA A 202 35.95 -26.67 4.05
C ALA A 202 34.48 -26.22 3.95
N GLU A 203 33.57 -27.17 3.75
CA GLU A 203 32.13 -26.94 3.64
C GLU A 203 31.48 -26.80 5.02
N ALA A 204 31.95 -27.54 6.04
CA ALA A 204 31.56 -27.30 7.43
C ALA A 204 31.92 -25.87 7.87
N LEU A 205 33.12 -25.39 7.54
CA LEU A 205 33.53 -24.00 7.80
C LEU A 205 32.77 -22.99 6.93
N ALA A 206 32.27 -23.38 5.74
CA ALA A 206 31.35 -22.55 4.96
C ALA A 206 29.95 -22.48 5.59
N ALA A 207 29.44 -23.58 6.13
CA ALA A 207 28.17 -23.64 6.86
C ALA A 207 28.17 -22.71 8.08
N TYR A 208 29.24 -22.71 8.89
CA TYR A 208 29.40 -21.75 10.00
C TYR A 208 29.30 -20.28 9.53
N ARG A 209 29.98 -19.93 8.43
CA ARG A 209 29.97 -18.59 7.84
C ARG A 209 28.65 -18.24 7.13
N HIS A 210 27.78 -19.22 6.90
CA HIS A 210 26.41 -19.01 6.45
C HIS A 210 25.48 -18.81 7.64
N ALA A 211 25.50 -19.70 8.63
CA ALA A 211 24.77 -19.59 9.89
C ALA A 211 24.99 -18.23 10.57
N ARG A 212 26.27 -17.83 10.75
CA ARG A 212 26.63 -16.53 11.34
C ARG A 212 26.05 -15.33 10.59
N ARG A 213 25.99 -15.38 9.25
CA ARG A 213 25.36 -14.30 8.48
C ARG A 213 23.86 -14.29 8.73
N VAL A 214 23.19 -15.42 8.52
CA VAL A 214 21.74 -15.57 8.74
C VAL A 214 21.31 -15.09 10.13
N LEU A 215 22.02 -15.46 11.19
CA LEU A 215 21.71 -15.04 12.57
C LEU A 215 21.92 -13.53 12.79
N VAL A 216 22.98 -12.94 12.21
CA VAL A 216 23.26 -11.51 12.31
C VAL A 216 22.29 -10.68 11.45
N ASP A 217 21.95 -11.17 10.25
CA ASP A 217 21.14 -10.48 9.24
C ASP A 217 19.64 -10.51 9.61
N GLU A 218 19.11 -11.65 10.06
CA GLU A 218 17.68 -11.84 10.37
C GLU A 218 17.29 -11.37 11.79
N ILE A 219 18.12 -11.69 12.80
CA ILE A 219 17.79 -11.49 14.23
C ILE A 219 18.84 -10.71 15.02
N GLY A 220 19.96 -10.30 14.41
CA GLY A 220 20.93 -9.38 15.00
C GLY A 220 21.79 -9.97 16.13
N VAL A 221 21.97 -11.29 16.18
CA VAL A 221 22.82 -11.96 17.19
C VAL A 221 24.01 -12.70 16.55
N GLU A 222 25.13 -12.69 17.26
CA GLU A 222 26.27 -13.57 16.96
C GLU A 222 25.94 -15.02 17.37
N PRO A 223 26.47 -16.04 16.66
CA PRO A 223 26.30 -17.44 17.01
C PRO A 223 26.55 -17.76 18.48
N ASP A 224 25.88 -18.78 19.01
CA ASP A 224 25.93 -19.16 20.41
C ASP A 224 27.31 -19.68 20.87
N ARG A 225 27.41 -20.19 22.11
CA ARG A 225 28.67 -20.73 22.64
C ARG A 225 29.05 -22.06 21.97
N GLU A 226 28.09 -22.87 21.58
CA GLU A 226 28.29 -24.27 21.16
C GLU A 226 28.63 -24.37 19.67
N LEU A 227 27.97 -23.59 18.82
CA LEU A 227 28.28 -23.46 17.40
C LEU A 227 29.67 -22.83 17.18
N ARG A 228 30.07 -21.87 18.04
CA ARG A 228 31.45 -21.34 18.08
C ARG A 228 32.47 -22.40 18.53
N ARG A 229 32.20 -23.14 19.61
CA ARG A 229 33.06 -24.26 20.05
C ARG A 229 33.27 -25.29 18.95
N LEU A 230 32.21 -25.66 18.23
CA LEU A 230 32.28 -26.63 17.14
C LEU A 230 33.13 -26.09 15.98
N HIS A 231 32.96 -24.82 15.59
CA HIS A 231 33.83 -24.16 14.62
C HIS A 231 35.31 -24.22 15.03
N ASP A 232 35.63 -23.87 16.28
CA ASP A 232 37.01 -23.83 16.78
C ASP A 232 37.61 -25.24 16.99
N ALA A 233 36.77 -26.26 17.22
CA ALA A 233 37.16 -27.67 17.22
C ALA A 233 37.44 -28.18 15.79
N ILE A 234 36.59 -27.82 14.81
CA ILE A 234 36.75 -28.16 13.39
C ILE A 234 38.00 -27.48 12.80
N LEU A 235 38.33 -26.25 13.21
CA LEU A 235 39.58 -25.57 12.82
C LEU A 235 40.83 -26.26 13.37
N ARG A 236 40.78 -26.79 14.59
CA ARG A 236 41.91 -27.45 15.27
C ARG A 236 42.00 -28.95 14.96
N GLN A 237 41.05 -29.51 14.20
CA GLN A 237 40.89 -30.95 13.96
C GLN A 237 40.89 -31.74 15.29
N ASP A 238 40.07 -31.27 16.23
CA ASP A 238 39.98 -31.79 17.60
C ASP A 238 39.45 -33.23 17.60
N ALA A 239 40.24 -34.19 18.11
CA ALA A 239 39.91 -35.61 18.12
C ALA A 239 38.63 -35.96 18.91
N ALA A 240 38.12 -35.03 19.74
CA ALA A 240 36.81 -35.16 20.37
C ALA A 240 35.64 -35.09 19.37
N LEU A 241 35.87 -34.65 18.12
CA LEU A 241 34.87 -34.63 17.05
C LEU A 241 34.75 -35.96 16.30
N ASP A 242 35.72 -36.85 16.39
CA ASP A 242 35.67 -38.16 15.73
C ASP A 242 34.61 -39.08 16.36
N LEU A 243 34.33 -40.21 15.71
CA LEU A 243 33.50 -41.25 16.33
C LEU A 243 34.33 -42.00 17.38
N PRO A 244 33.80 -42.25 18.60
CA PRO A 244 34.51 -43.05 19.58
C PRO A 244 34.78 -44.45 19.01
N ALA A 245 36.06 -44.84 18.97
CA ALA A 245 36.48 -46.09 18.37
C ALA A 245 35.79 -47.28 19.07
N ALA A 246 35.02 -48.06 18.30
CA ALA A 246 34.31 -49.21 18.83
C ALA A 246 35.30 -50.22 19.44
N VAL A 247 35.14 -50.52 20.74
CA VAL A 247 36.02 -51.44 21.47
C VAL A 247 35.75 -52.87 20.99
N ALA A 248 36.53 -53.31 20.00
CA ALA A 248 36.53 -54.69 19.55
C ALA A 248 37.15 -55.61 20.63
N PRO A 249 36.52 -56.74 20.99
CA PRO A 249 37.12 -57.73 21.87
C PRO A 249 38.34 -58.39 21.20
N SER A 250 39.30 -58.84 22.02
CA SER A 250 40.66 -59.18 21.59
C SER A 250 40.92 -60.69 21.45
N ALA A 251 42.02 -61.00 20.75
CA ALA A 251 42.62 -62.33 20.48
C ALA A 251 41.86 -63.23 19.47
N ALA A 252 42.53 -64.12 18.72
CA ALA A 252 43.94 -64.57 18.81
C ALA A 252 44.64 -64.70 17.44
N VAL A 253 45.97 -64.85 17.50
CA VAL A 253 46.91 -64.95 16.36
C VAL A 253 47.07 -66.40 15.90
N SER A 254 47.16 -66.66 14.58
CA SER A 254 48.30 -67.39 13.95
C SER A 254 48.23 -67.43 12.42
N SER A 255 49.41 -67.37 11.79
CA SER A 255 49.69 -67.33 10.34
C SER A 255 50.01 -68.77 9.80
N PRO A 256 50.46 -69.06 8.54
CA PRO A 256 51.15 -68.18 7.59
C PRO A 256 50.83 -68.31 6.07
N VAL A 257 51.52 -67.43 5.33
CA VAL A 257 51.48 -67.14 3.89
C VAL A 257 52.18 -68.19 3.02
N VAL A 258 51.63 -68.45 1.82
CA VAL A 258 52.40 -68.71 0.58
C VAL A 258 51.71 -67.95 -0.58
N ALA A 259 52.48 -67.49 -1.58
CA ALA A 259 51.97 -66.70 -2.71
C ALA A 259 52.27 -67.32 -4.09
N GLY A 260 51.36 -67.09 -5.04
CA GLY A 260 51.41 -67.51 -6.46
C GLY A 260 49.99 -67.56 -7.03
N GLY A 261 49.72 -67.43 -8.34
CA GLY A 261 50.57 -67.15 -9.50
C GLY A 261 49.68 -66.99 -10.75
N ARG A 262 50.13 -66.29 -11.81
CA ARG A 262 49.33 -66.07 -13.04
C ARG A 262 49.38 -67.28 -13.99
N ALA A 263 48.27 -67.61 -14.66
CA ALA A 263 48.20 -67.90 -16.11
C ALA A 263 46.72 -68.00 -16.65
N PRO A 264 46.46 -67.81 -17.97
CA PRO A 264 45.12 -67.82 -18.60
C PRO A 264 45.04 -68.92 -19.71
N PRO A 265 44.40 -68.82 -20.92
CA PRO A 265 43.36 -67.93 -21.49
C PRO A 265 42.21 -68.66 -22.31
N VAL A 266 41.48 -67.90 -23.18
CA VAL A 266 40.85 -68.30 -24.49
C VAL A 266 39.29 -68.30 -24.66
N VAL A 267 38.75 -67.15 -25.12
CA VAL A 267 37.90 -66.91 -26.34
C VAL A 267 36.58 -67.69 -26.62
N ALA A 268 35.44 -66.98 -26.84
CA ALA A 268 34.56 -66.99 -28.06
C ALA A 268 33.02 -66.81 -27.90
N ARG A 269 32.47 -65.93 -28.77
CA ARG A 269 31.22 -66.03 -29.59
C ARG A 269 29.80 -65.67 -29.07
N THR A 270 29.09 -64.97 -29.98
CA THR A 270 27.66 -64.63 -30.13
C THR A 270 27.09 -65.44 -31.35
N PRO A 271 25.91 -65.20 -32.01
CA PRO A 271 24.82 -64.21 -31.80
C PRO A 271 23.33 -64.65 -32.04
N GLY A 272 22.39 -63.89 -31.46
CA GLY A 272 21.23 -63.20 -32.10
C GLY A 272 20.13 -63.89 -32.96
N ARG A 273 18.93 -63.27 -33.00
CA ARG A 273 18.07 -63.12 -34.20
C ARG A 273 16.93 -62.08 -34.03
N ARG A 274 16.29 -61.68 -35.14
CA ARG A 274 15.13 -60.76 -35.25
C ARG A 274 13.92 -61.49 -35.87
N VAL A 275 12.69 -61.02 -35.62
CA VAL A 275 11.46 -61.29 -36.40
C VAL A 275 10.63 -60.00 -36.50
N LEU A 276 9.83 -59.82 -37.58
CA LEU A 276 9.14 -58.56 -37.91
C LEU A 276 7.90 -58.80 -38.80
N VAL A 277 6.69 -58.46 -38.30
CA VAL A 277 5.36 -58.43 -38.97
C VAL A 277 4.50 -57.43 -38.14
N ALA A 278 3.84 -56.33 -38.57
CA ALA A 278 2.95 -55.99 -39.70
C ALA A 278 1.46 -56.39 -39.48
N VAL A 279 0.39 -55.66 -39.86
CA VAL A 279 0.23 -54.27 -40.39
C VAL A 279 -1.26 -53.79 -40.28
N ALA A 280 -1.50 -52.48 -40.04
CA ALA A 280 -2.75 -51.69 -40.23
C ALA A 280 -4.07 -52.18 -39.55
N ALA A 281 -5.20 -51.44 -39.50
CA ALA A 281 -5.67 -50.13 -40.03
C ALA A 281 -6.73 -49.55 -39.02
N LEU A 282 -7.29 -48.34 -39.02
CA LEU A 282 -7.19 -47.00 -39.66
C LEU A 282 -7.77 -45.99 -38.59
N VAL A 283 -8.24 -44.74 -38.71
CA VAL A 283 -8.64 -43.73 -39.73
C VAL A 283 -8.19 -42.36 -39.14
N LEU A 284 -7.40 -41.49 -39.80
CA LEU A 284 -7.78 -40.26 -40.53
C LEU A 284 -8.89 -39.38 -39.88
N VAL A 285 -8.83 -38.05 -39.82
CA VAL A 285 -8.19 -36.97 -40.63
C VAL A 285 -7.67 -35.87 -39.67
N GLY A 286 -6.65 -35.04 -39.94
CA GLY A 286 -5.70 -34.94 -41.07
C GLY A 286 -5.12 -33.50 -41.19
N GLY A 287 -3.87 -33.37 -41.64
CA GLY A 287 -3.18 -32.07 -41.83
C GLY A 287 -1.66 -32.22 -41.72
N LEU A 288 -0.91 -31.93 -42.79
CA LEU A 288 0.55 -32.13 -42.82
C LEU A 288 1.31 -30.93 -42.28
N ALA A 289 2.36 -31.20 -41.48
CA ALA A 289 3.50 -30.32 -41.29
C ALA A 289 4.73 -30.93 -41.98
N VAL A 290 5.54 -30.11 -42.67
CA VAL A 290 6.78 -30.56 -43.32
C VAL A 290 7.91 -30.59 -42.30
N PHE A 291 8.55 -31.75 -42.12
CA PHE A 291 9.71 -31.91 -41.25
C PHE A 291 10.96 -31.26 -41.86
N ALA A 292 11.24 -30.02 -41.47
CA ALA A 292 12.57 -29.44 -41.61
C ALA A 292 13.45 -29.91 -40.44
N VAL A 293 14.69 -30.30 -40.70
CA VAL A 293 15.66 -30.68 -39.65
C VAL A 293 16.17 -29.41 -38.97
N GLY A 294 15.39 -28.92 -38.01
CA GLY A 294 15.80 -27.82 -37.13
C GLY A 294 16.99 -28.24 -36.26
N ARG A 295 17.98 -27.35 -36.15
CA ARG A 295 18.96 -27.39 -35.04
C ARG A 295 18.19 -27.40 -33.72
N TRP A 296 18.76 -27.99 -32.66
CA TRP A 296 18.41 -27.60 -31.30
C TRP A 296 18.66 -26.10 -31.14
N SER A 297 17.60 -25.30 -31.15
CA SER A 297 17.63 -23.95 -30.58
C SER A 297 17.80 -24.07 -29.07
N GLY A 298 18.65 -23.21 -28.50
CA GLY A 298 18.63 -22.98 -27.05
C GLY A 298 17.28 -22.36 -26.62
N PRO A 299 17.07 -22.16 -25.30
CA PRO A 299 15.86 -21.52 -24.80
C PRO A 299 15.60 -20.20 -25.53
N GLU A 300 14.35 -20.01 -25.96
CA GLU A 300 14.00 -18.95 -26.89
C GLU A 300 14.21 -17.58 -26.24
N ARG A 301 15.01 -16.73 -26.88
CA ARG A 301 15.59 -15.54 -26.26
C ARG A 301 14.53 -14.44 -26.12
N ILE A 302 13.86 -14.38 -24.97
CA ILE A 302 12.81 -13.41 -24.67
C ILE A 302 13.35 -11.98 -24.91
N ALA A 303 12.73 -11.28 -25.85
CA ALA A 303 13.27 -10.04 -26.42
C ALA A 303 12.75 -8.77 -25.71
N SER A 304 11.82 -8.91 -24.77
CA SER A 304 11.17 -7.87 -23.98
C SER A 304 10.37 -8.52 -22.84
N ILE A 305 10.07 -7.76 -21.80
CA ILE A 305 9.07 -8.17 -20.79
C ILE A 305 7.73 -7.59 -21.22
N ASP A 306 6.65 -8.37 -21.21
CA ASP A 306 5.32 -7.91 -21.65
C ASP A 306 4.63 -6.96 -20.65
N GLU A 307 3.53 -6.31 -21.07
CA GLU A 307 2.81 -5.36 -20.21
C GLU A 307 2.02 -6.07 -19.10
N ASN A 308 2.22 -5.65 -17.85
CA ASN A 308 1.71 -6.33 -16.65
C ASN A 308 2.28 -7.75 -16.53
N ALA A 309 3.59 -7.90 -16.73
CA ALA A 309 4.32 -9.13 -16.49
C ALA A 309 5.55 -8.90 -15.58
N VAL A 310 6.00 -9.96 -14.89
CA VAL A 310 7.30 -10.01 -14.22
C VAL A 310 8.26 -10.78 -15.09
N GLY A 311 9.36 -10.15 -15.51
CA GLY A 311 10.46 -10.81 -16.21
C GLY A 311 11.56 -11.24 -15.26
N VAL A 312 12.20 -12.37 -15.59
CA VAL A 312 13.39 -12.91 -14.91
C VAL A 312 14.60 -12.62 -15.76
N ILE A 313 15.55 -11.86 -15.22
CA ILE A 313 16.81 -11.49 -15.86
C ILE A 313 17.95 -12.29 -15.22
N ASP A 314 18.78 -12.90 -16.06
CA ASP A 314 20.04 -13.51 -15.65
C ASP A 314 21.12 -12.44 -15.42
N PRO A 315 21.70 -12.31 -14.21
CA PRO A 315 22.56 -11.19 -13.87
C PRO A 315 23.96 -11.26 -14.48
N GLY A 316 24.41 -12.46 -14.90
CA GLY A 316 25.71 -12.66 -15.55
C GLY A 316 25.69 -12.33 -17.05
N SER A 317 24.59 -12.64 -17.73
CA SER A 317 24.45 -12.47 -19.19
C SER A 317 23.51 -11.34 -19.63
N GLY A 318 22.75 -10.75 -18.69
CA GLY A 318 21.77 -9.69 -18.94
C GLY A 318 20.54 -10.15 -19.75
N GLN A 319 20.32 -11.45 -19.89
CA GLN A 319 19.24 -11.99 -20.74
C GLN A 319 17.96 -12.24 -19.94
N ILE A 320 16.81 -11.95 -20.55
CA ILE A 320 15.51 -12.34 -19.99
C ILE A 320 15.33 -13.84 -20.24
N THR A 321 15.19 -14.63 -19.18
CA THR A 321 15.13 -16.10 -19.23
C THR A 321 13.73 -16.67 -19.00
N ALA A 322 12.82 -15.90 -18.41
CA ALA A 322 11.41 -16.26 -18.23
C ALA A 322 10.57 -14.98 -18.05
N GLN A 323 9.24 -15.07 -18.20
CA GLN A 323 8.31 -14.03 -17.77
C GLN A 323 6.95 -14.61 -17.33
N TYR A 324 6.25 -13.88 -16.46
CA TYR A 324 5.03 -14.32 -15.79
C TYR A 324 3.95 -13.22 -15.83
N PRO A 325 2.76 -13.44 -16.40
CA PRO A 325 1.69 -12.43 -16.45
C PRO A 325 1.04 -12.22 -15.08
N VAL A 326 0.78 -10.97 -14.71
CA VAL A 326 0.25 -10.57 -13.39
C VAL A 326 -0.92 -9.58 -13.51
N GLY A 327 -1.48 -9.18 -12.38
CA GLY A 327 -2.54 -8.17 -12.33
C GLY A 327 -2.10 -6.79 -12.86
N ARG A 328 -3.09 -5.95 -13.18
CA ARG A 328 -2.87 -4.64 -13.78
C ARG A 328 -2.25 -3.65 -12.80
N GLY A 329 -1.37 -2.80 -13.32
CA GLY A 329 -0.79 -1.71 -12.54
C GLY A 329 0.07 -2.24 -11.39
N ALA A 330 0.99 -3.15 -11.70
CA ALA A 330 2.03 -3.58 -10.78
C ALA A 330 2.72 -2.37 -10.12
N SER A 331 2.92 -2.42 -8.80
CA SER A 331 3.46 -1.32 -7.98
C SER A 331 4.74 -1.69 -7.23
N ALA A 332 4.87 -2.93 -6.77
CA ALA A 332 6.02 -3.40 -5.98
C ALA A 332 6.28 -4.90 -6.19
N LEU A 333 7.50 -5.34 -5.83
CA LEU A 333 7.94 -6.73 -5.82
C LEU A 333 8.58 -7.08 -4.46
N ALA A 334 8.24 -8.25 -3.92
CA ALA A 334 8.96 -8.86 -2.81
C ALA A 334 9.21 -10.35 -3.08
N VAL A 335 10.22 -10.92 -2.43
CA VAL A 335 10.52 -12.36 -2.48
C VAL A 335 10.53 -12.93 -1.07
N GLY A 336 9.96 -14.12 -0.89
CA GLY A 336 9.97 -14.82 0.38
C GLY A 336 9.02 -16.01 0.39
N GLY A 337 9.29 -16.98 1.28
CA GLY A 337 8.51 -18.23 1.36
C GLY A 337 8.58 -19.09 0.09
N GLY A 338 9.71 -19.04 -0.65
CA GLY A 338 9.87 -19.75 -1.92
C GLY A 338 8.95 -19.21 -3.03
N SER A 339 8.63 -17.92 -3.01
CA SER A 339 7.71 -17.30 -3.98
C SER A 339 8.07 -15.84 -4.23
N VAL A 340 7.75 -15.36 -5.43
CA VAL A 340 7.84 -13.95 -5.82
C VAL A 340 6.43 -13.36 -5.75
N TRP A 341 6.30 -12.20 -5.12
CA TRP A 341 5.02 -11.56 -4.81
C TRP A 341 4.97 -10.19 -5.46
N VAL A 342 3.82 -9.84 -6.05
CA VAL A 342 3.63 -8.61 -6.83
C VAL A 342 2.38 -7.89 -6.34
N ALA A 343 2.50 -6.63 -5.96
CA ALA A 343 1.33 -5.79 -5.66
C ALA A 343 0.78 -5.25 -6.99
N ASN A 344 -0.51 -5.45 -7.26
CA ASN A 344 -1.19 -4.98 -8.46
C ASN A 344 -2.21 -3.89 -8.06
N ALA A 345 -1.74 -2.65 -7.97
CA ALA A 345 -2.52 -1.52 -7.49
C ALA A 345 -3.76 -1.21 -8.36
N GLY A 346 -3.74 -1.55 -9.65
CA GLY A 346 -4.84 -1.33 -10.58
C GLY A 346 -6.03 -2.29 -10.42
N ASP A 347 -5.78 -3.49 -9.90
CA ASP A 347 -6.81 -4.53 -9.71
C ASP A 347 -7.17 -4.76 -8.22
N GLY A 348 -6.46 -4.14 -7.27
CA GLY A 348 -6.68 -4.32 -5.83
C GLY A 348 -6.16 -5.65 -5.27
N THR A 349 -5.22 -6.29 -5.97
CA THR A 349 -4.77 -7.68 -5.71
C THR A 349 -3.27 -7.80 -5.50
N VAL A 350 -2.83 -8.94 -4.97
CA VAL A 350 -1.44 -9.41 -5.03
C VAL A 350 -1.37 -10.66 -5.90
N SER A 351 -0.35 -10.75 -6.77
CA SER A 351 -0.01 -11.95 -7.54
C SER A 351 1.13 -12.69 -6.83
N ARG A 352 0.97 -13.98 -6.58
CA ARG A 352 2.04 -14.89 -6.15
C ARG A 352 2.51 -15.72 -7.33
N ILE A 353 3.81 -15.80 -7.55
CA ILE A 353 4.47 -16.66 -8.54
C ILE A 353 5.29 -17.69 -7.76
N GLU A 354 5.12 -18.99 -8.07
CA GLU A 354 5.97 -20.07 -7.53
C GLU A 354 7.01 -20.51 -8.59
N PRO A 355 8.30 -20.13 -8.45
CA PRO A 355 9.32 -20.45 -9.44
C PRO A 355 9.47 -21.96 -9.68
N GLY A 356 9.56 -22.36 -10.95
CA GLY A 356 9.69 -23.77 -11.34
C GLY A 356 8.39 -24.60 -11.30
N ARG A 357 7.25 -23.99 -10.93
CA ARG A 357 5.90 -24.57 -11.09
C ARG A 357 5.06 -23.86 -12.14
N ASP A 358 5.48 -22.67 -12.56
CA ASP A 358 4.78 -21.74 -13.47
C ASP A 358 3.31 -21.47 -13.07
N GLN A 359 3.00 -21.64 -11.78
CA GLN A 359 1.70 -21.35 -11.20
C GLN A 359 1.67 -19.92 -10.65
N ILE A 360 0.58 -19.22 -10.96
CA ILE A 360 0.30 -17.86 -10.48
C ILE A 360 -1.01 -17.86 -9.70
N VAL A 361 -1.01 -17.29 -8.50
CA VAL A 361 -2.19 -17.20 -7.62
C VAL A 361 -2.49 -15.75 -7.29
N THR A 362 -3.69 -15.28 -7.65
CA THR A 362 -4.14 -13.90 -7.42
C THR A 362 -4.99 -13.81 -6.15
N ILE A 363 -4.64 -12.90 -5.25
CA ILE A 363 -5.23 -12.72 -3.92
C ILE A 363 -5.81 -11.30 -3.81
N PRO A 364 -7.10 -11.09 -3.48
CA PRO A 364 -7.64 -9.75 -3.20
C PRO A 364 -7.08 -9.16 -1.90
N VAL A 365 -6.72 -7.87 -1.90
CA VAL A 365 -6.05 -7.24 -0.75
C VAL A 365 -6.65 -5.88 -0.34
N GLY A 366 -7.03 -4.98 -1.25
CA GLY A 366 -7.53 -3.65 -0.86
C GLY A 366 -7.78 -2.68 -2.02
N GLU A 367 -8.10 -1.42 -1.70
CA GLU A 367 -8.25 -0.34 -2.69
C GLU A 367 -6.88 0.28 -3.04
N GLY A 368 -6.02 -0.54 -3.66
CA GLY A 368 -4.70 -0.14 -4.16
C GLY A 368 -3.54 -0.57 -3.25
N PRO A 369 -3.15 -1.86 -3.25
CA PRO A 369 -1.93 -2.31 -2.59
C PRO A 369 -0.70 -1.59 -3.16
N SER A 370 0.10 -1.01 -2.27
CA SER A 370 1.22 -0.11 -2.61
C SER A 370 2.58 -0.81 -2.61
N ASP A 371 2.91 -1.55 -1.55
CA ASP A 371 4.23 -2.14 -1.33
C ASP A 371 4.17 -3.42 -0.47
N LEU A 372 5.26 -4.19 -0.44
CA LEU A 372 5.33 -5.58 0.02
C LEU A 372 6.57 -5.89 0.88
N ALA A 373 6.37 -6.56 2.02
CA ALA A 373 7.44 -7.16 2.81
C ALA A 373 7.10 -8.60 3.22
N PHE A 374 8.03 -9.55 3.06
CA PHE A 374 7.86 -10.91 3.57
C PHE A 374 8.59 -11.07 4.90
N ALA A 375 7.88 -11.49 5.96
CA ALA A 375 8.45 -11.67 7.29
C ALA A 375 7.58 -12.56 8.20
N ALA A 376 8.20 -13.29 9.12
CA ALA A 376 7.53 -14.26 10.01
C ALA A 376 6.59 -15.22 9.27
N GLY A 377 7.09 -15.81 8.17
CA GLY A 377 6.34 -16.75 7.32
C GLY A 377 5.12 -16.15 6.59
N SER A 378 4.92 -14.83 6.67
CA SER A 378 3.76 -14.12 6.14
C SER A 378 4.20 -13.07 5.11
N LEU A 379 3.34 -12.80 4.12
CA LEU A 379 3.47 -11.59 3.32
C LEU A 379 2.67 -10.45 3.98
N TRP A 380 3.26 -9.27 4.04
CA TRP A 380 2.67 -8.04 4.54
C TRP A 380 2.56 -7.02 3.40
N VAL A 381 1.39 -6.39 3.28
CA VAL A 381 1.04 -5.53 2.15
C VAL A 381 0.50 -4.21 2.65
N THR A 382 1.11 -3.08 2.27
CA THR A 382 0.48 -1.76 2.50
C THR A 382 -0.61 -1.50 1.47
N ASP A 383 -1.66 -0.80 1.89
CA ASP A 383 -2.83 -0.49 1.06
C ASP A 383 -3.21 0.98 1.25
N ARG A 384 -3.37 1.69 0.13
CA ARG A 384 -3.61 3.14 0.11
C ARG A 384 -4.91 3.54 0.83
N GLY A 385 -5.83 2.59 1.05
CA GLY A 385 -6.99 2.70 1.95
C GLY A 385 -6.68 2.76 3.46
N GLY A 386 -5.42 2.92 3.88
CA GLY A 386 -5.02 3.20 5.26
C GLY A 386 -4.69 1.97 6.11
N ALA A 387 -4.28 0.86 5.48
CA ALA A 387 -4.08 -0.42 6.15
C ALA A 387 -2.77 -1.13 5.77
N VAL A 388 -2.35 -2.03 6.65
CA VAL A 388 -1.45 -3.15 6.35
C VAL A 388 -2.23 -4.45 6.45
N TRP A 389 -2.08 -5.30 5.45
CA TRP A 389 -2.75 -6.59 5.34
C TRP A 389 -1.72 -7.72 5.47
N GLN A 390 -2.02 -8.71 6.32
CA GLN A 390 -1.22 -9.94 6.44
C GLN A 390 -1.85 -11.01 5.57
N ILE A 391 -1.07 -11.63 4.70
CA ILE A 391 -1.46 -12.77 3.84
C ILE A 391 -0.68 -13.99 4.30
N SER A 392 -1.39 -15.11 4.50
CA SER A 392 -0.76 -16.40 4.82
C SER A 392 -0.47 -17.19 3.53
N PRO A 393 0.80 -17.50 3.21
CA PRO A 393 1.17 -18.28 2.03
C PRO A 393 0.63 -19.72 2.03
N ALA A 394 0.34 -20.29 3.20
CA ALA A 394 -0.19 -21.65 3.32
C ALA A 394 -1.63 -21.78 2.78
N VAL A 395 -2.39 -20.67 2.74
CA VAL A 395 -3.80 -20.64 2.36
C VAL A 395 -4.14 -19.56 1.32
N ASN A 396 -3.13 -18.83 0.83
CA ASN A 396 -3.24 -17.76 -0.19
C ASN A 396 -4.41 -16.78 0.05
N ARG A 397 -4.59 -16.35 1.31
CA ARG A 397 -5.65 -15.40 1.71
C ARG A 397 -5.16 -14.42 2.78
N VAL A 398 -5.82 -13.27 2.85
CA VAL A 398 -5.69 -12.32 3.95
C VAL A 398 -6.13 -12.98 5.27
N VAL A 399 -5.32 -12.83 6.33
CA VAL A 399 -5.57 -13.37 7.68
C VAL A 399 -5.63 -12.29 8.77
N ARG A 400 -5.07 -11.10 8.53
CA ARG A 400 -5.11 -9.96 9.47
C ARG A 400 -5.17 -8.64 8.70
N ARG A 401 -5.86 -7.64 9.27
CA ARG A 401 -5.81 -6.23 8.85
C ARG A 401 -5.36 -5.39 10.04
N ILE A 402 -4.42 -4.49 9.82
CA ILE A 402 -3.88 -3.54 10.81
C ILE A 402 -4.10 -2.14 10.25
N ALA A 403 -4.56 -1.18 11.07
CA ALA A 403 -4.62 0.22 10.68
C ALA A 403 -3.21 0.82 10.69
N ALA A 404 -2.80 1.48 9.61
CA ALA A 404 -1.40 1.88 9.39
C ALA A 404 -1.25 3.39 9.06
N GLY A 405 -2.12 4.22 9.63
CA GLY A 405 -2.20 5.63 9.30
C GLY A 405 -2.86 5.87 7.93
N ASN A 406 -2.55 7.00 7.32
CA ASN A 406 -3.17 7.49 6.10
C ASN A 406 -2.24 7.34 4.88
N ALA A 407 -2.76 6.75 3.81
CA ALA A 407 -2.02 6.44 2.58
C ALA A 407 -0.62 5.81 2.80
N PRO A 408 -0.54 4.64 3.48
CA PRO A 408 0.73 3.90 3.61
C PRO A 408 1.24 3.49 2.23
N ARG A 409 2.49 3.86 1.95
CA ARG A 409 3.12 3.77 0.63
C ARG A 409 4.23 2.73 0.56
N GLY A 410 5.02 2.56 1.62
CA GLY A 410 6.15 1.64 1.66
C GLY A 410 6.18 0.81 2.93
N ILE A 411 6.74 -0.40 2.88
CA ILE A 411 6.90 -1.30 4.03
C ILE A 411 8.18 -2.12 3.95
N VAL A 412 8.92 -2.18 5.06
CA VAL A 412 10.07 -3.09 5.21
C VAL A 412 9.99 -3.83 6.55
N ALA A 413 10.49 -5.06 6.58
CA ALA A 413 10.64 -5.83 7.81
C ALA A 413 12.09 -5.81 8.30
N GLY A 414 12.28 -5.74 9.62
CA GLY A 414 13.61 -5.81 10.23
C GLY A 414 13.58 -5.42 11.70
N PHE A 415 14.59 -5.86 12.46
CA PHE A 415 14.72 -5.56 13.90
C PHE A 415 13.47 -5.94 14.73
N GLY A 416 12.84 -7.08 14.39
CA GLY A 416 11.64 -7.60 15.05
C GLY A 416 10.33 -6.83 14.77
N ALA A 417 10.31 -5.96 13.76
CA ALA A 417 9.15 -5.12 13.44
C ALA A 417 8.91 -4.97 11.93
N LEU A 418 7.71 -4.55 11.58
CA LEU A 418 7.40 -3.91 10.30
C LEU A 418 7.56 -2.39 10.47
N TRP A 419 8.14 -1.75 9.46
CA TRP A 419 8.33 -0.31 9.39
C TRP A 419 7.56 0.20 8.17
N VAL A 420 6.55 1.04 8.41
CA VAL A 420 5.58 1.46 7.39
C VAL A 420 5.70 2.96 7.16
N ALA A 421 5.97 3.37 5.92
CA ALA A 421 5.99 4.77 5.50
C ALA A 421 4.58 5.24 5.10
N SER A 422 4.05 6.24 5.80
CA SER A 422 2.73 6.82 5.50
C SER A 422 2.89 8.22 4.90
N GLU A 423 2.76 8.29 3.57
CA GLU A 423 3.18 9.45 2.76
C GLU A 423 2.42 10.72 3.17
N ALA A 424 1.10 10.63 3.31
CA ALA A 424 0.25 11.76 3.72
C ALA A 424 0.49 12.17 5.19
N ASP A 425 0.93 11.24 6.04
CA ASP A 425 1.11 11.47 7.47
C ASP A 425 2.47 12.03 7.84
N ARG A 426 3.44 11.98 6.92
CA ARG A 426 4.85 12.34 7.15
C ARG A 426 5.52 11.50 8.25
N THR A 427 4.99 10.31 8.52
CA THR A 427 5.44 9.44 9.62
C THR A 427 5.86 8.04 9.17
N VAL A 428 6.75 7.43 9.95
CA VAL A 428 7.06 6.00 9.88
C VAL A 428 6.48 5.30 11.11
N THR A 429 5.65 4.29 10.88
CA THR A 429 4.99 3.51 11.93
C THR A 429 5.72 2.19 12.15
N ARG A 430 6.14 1.92 13.39
CA ARG A 430 6.79 0.66 13.81
C ARG A 430 5.74 -0.28 14.40
N ILE A 431 5.43 -1.36 13.69
CA ILE A 431 4.44 -2.37 14.09
C ILE A 431 5.16 -3.63 14.59
N ASP A 432 4.75 -4.14 15.76
CA ASP A 432 5.21 -5.41 16.31
C ASP A 432 4.80 -6.56 15.38
N LEU A 433 5.78 -7.35 14.92
CA LEU A 433 5.60 -8.36 13.87
C LEU A 433 4.72 -9.54 14.33
N GLU A 434 4.75 -9.89 15.62
CA GLU A 434 3.96 -10.98 16.21
C GLU A 434 2.54 -10.51 16.52
N ARG A 435 2.46 -9.45 17.33
CA ARG A 435 1.23 -8.90 17.92
C ARG A 435 0.39 -8.15 16.89
N GLY A 436 1.01 -7.62 15.82
CA GLY A 436 0.37 -6.72 14.86
C GLY A 436 0.00 -5.36 15.48
N ALA A 437 0.62 -5.00 16.60
CA ALA A 437 0.31 -3.78 17.35
C ALA A 437 1.25 -2.64 16.95
N VAL A 438 0.71 -1.43 16.79
CA VAL A 438 1.54 -0.22 16.60
C VAL A 438 2.31 0.07 17.90
N THR A 439 3.65 0.11 17.81
CA THR A 439 4.54 0.33 18.96
C THR A 439 5.14 1.73 19.02
N ARG A 440 5.27 2.40 17.87
CA ARG A 440 5.77 3.78 17.74
C ARG A 440 5.31 4.39 16.42
N GLU A 441 5.06 5.70 16.43
CA GLU A 441 4.93 6.55 15.24
C GLU A 441 6.05 7.60 15.29
N ILE A 442 6.78 7.75 14.19
CA ILE A 442 7.99 8.59 14.10
C ILE A 442 7.72 9.69 13.07
N ASP A 443 7.63 10.95 13.51
CA ASP A 443 7.38 12.11 12.65
C ASP A 443 8.69 12.59 11.99
N LEU A 444 8.73 12.58 10.65
CA LEU A 444 9.89 12.98 9.86
C LEU A 444 9.81 14.43 9.36
N GLY A 445 8.64 15.08 9.45
CA GLY A 445 8.39 16.41 8.90
C GLY A 445 8.38 16.53 7.36
N ALA A 446 8.73 15.47 6.63
CA ALA A 446 8.68 15.37 5.16
C ALA A 446 8.05 14.03 4.74
N ASN A 447 7.58 13.90 3.50
CA ASN A 447 6.83 12.75 3.03
C ASN A 447 7.72 11.48 2.90
N PRO A 448 7.51 10.39 3.65
CA PRO A 448 8.28 9.16 3.43
C PRO A 448 7.75 8.40 2.22
N THR A 449 8.66 7.81 1.43
CA THR A 449 8.29 7.23 0.12
C THR A 449 8.67 5.76 -0.10
N ALA A 450 9.76 5.30 0.49
CA ALA A 450 10.24 3.91 0.49
C ALA A 450 11.16 3.69 1.71
N LEU A 451 11.43 2.43 2.08
CA LEU A 451 12.30 2.09 3.20
C LEU A 451 13.20 0.89 2.87
N ALA A 452 14.40 0.87 3.46
CA ALA A 452 15.25 -0.31 3.49
C ALA A 452 15.88 -0.54 4.87
N VAL A 453 16.23 -1.78 5.17
CA VAL A 453 16.92 -2.19 6.39
C VAL A 453 18.35 -2.62 6.03
N GLY A 454 19.32 -2.17 6.82
CA GLY A 454 20.73 -2.59 6.68
C GLY A 454 21.71 -1.62 7.33
N GLU A 455 22.97 -2.05 7.49
CA GLU A 455 24.05 -1.27 8.14
C GLU A 455 23.63 -0.68 9.50
N GLY A 456 22.90 -1.49 10.28
CA GLY A 456 22.42 -1.18 11.63
C GLY A 456 21.24 -0.20 11.74
N ALA A 457 20.63 0.22 10.63
CA ALA A 457 19.58 1.24 10.61
C ALA A 457 18.39 0.91 9.70
N VAL A 458 17.31 1.68 9.87
CA VAL A 458 16.25 1.80 8.86
C VAL A 458 16.51 3.08 8.07
N TRP A 459 16.58 2.96 6.74
CA TRP A 459 16.82 4.05 5.79
C TRP A 459 15.51 4.39 5.09
N VAL A 460 15.14 5.67 5.01
CA VAL A 460 13.82 6.10 4.50
C VAL A 460 13.96 7.28 3.56
N THR A 461 13.45 7.18 2.33
CA THR A 461 13.51 8.28 1.34
C THR A 461 12.39 9.30 1.53
N SER A 462 12.62 10.56 1.16
CA SER A 462 11.57 11.57 1.01
C SER A 462 11.68 12.35 -0.30
N GLU A 463 10.66 12.17 -1.15
CA GLU A 463 10.63 12.63 -2.54
C GLU A 463 10.47 14.16 -2.65
N GLU A 464 9.72 14.79 -1.74
CA GLU A 464 9.64 16.26 -1.62
C GLU A 464 10.88 16.83 -0.94
N GLY A 465 11.36 16.15 0.11
CA GLY A 465 12.46 16.63 0.96
C GLY A 465 13.86 16.49 0.35
N ALA A 466 13.98 15.87 -0.85
CA ALA A 466 15.26 15.53 -1.49
C ALA A 466 16.27 14.84 -0.54
N THR A 467 15.76 13.99 0.36
CA THR A 467 16.50 13.48 1.52
C THR A 467 16.33 11.98 1.75
N VAL A 468 17.29 11.42 2.47
CA VAL A 468 17.21 10.11 3.14
C VAL A 468 17.34 10.34 4.64
N PHE A 469 16.45 9.72 5.41
CA PHE A 469 16.53 9.65 6.87
C PHE A 469 17.20 8.34 7.28
N ARG A 470 18.06 8.40 8.31
CA ARG A 470 18.60 7.24 9.02
C ARG A 470 17.96 7.17 10.40
N ILE A 471 17.23 6.09 10.68
CA ILE A 471 16.50 5.87 11.92
C ILE A 471 17.18 4.78 12.75
N GLU A 472 17.35 5.03 14.05
CA GLU A 472 17.87 4.05 15.02
C GLU A 472 16.77 3.01 15.35
N PRO A 473 16.97 1.70 15.12
CA PRO A 473 15.84 0.76 15.16
C PRO A 473 15.23 0.44 16.54
N ARG A 474 15.90 0.81 17.64
CA ARG A 474 15.47 0.52 19.02
C ARG A 474 14.79 1.74 19.65
N SER A 475 15.37 2.93 19.51
CA SER A 475 14.75 4.17 19.98
C SER A 475 13.74 4.74 18.99
N GLY A 476 13.91 4.48 17.68
CA GLY A 476 13.15 5.14 16.63
C GLY A 476 13.55 6.60 16.40
N ASP A 477 14.69 7.04 16.93
CA ASP A 477 15.19 8.40 16.71
C ASP A 477 15.73 8.56 15.29
N VAL A 478 15.46 9.72 14.68
CA VAL A 478 16.09 10.13 13.43
C VAL A 478 17.52 10.58 13.72
N VAL A 479 18.47 9.66 13.58
CA VAL A 479 19.92 9.90 13.78
C VAL A 479 20.42 10.96 12.79
N LYS A 480 19.91 10.92 11.57
CA LYS A 480 20.37 11.79 10.49
C LYS A 480 19.28 12.07 9.44
N THR A 481 19.28 13.29 8.94
CA THR A 481 18.67 13.68 7.66
C THR A 481 19.79 14.00 6.68
N ILE A 482 19.82 13.33 5.53
CA ILE A 482 20.92 13.37 4.55
C ILE A 482 20.37 13.85 3.22
N ALA A 483 20.85 14.98 2.71
CA ALA A 483 20.46 15.47 1.38
C ALA A 483 21.05 14.57 0.28
N VAL A 484 20.23 14.21 -0.71
CA VAL A 484 20.59 13.36 -1.85
C VAL A 484 20.21 14.06 -3.17
N GLY A 485 19.98 13.33 -4.27
CA GLY A 485 19.47 13.93 -5.51
C GLY A 485 17.98 14.25 -5.43
N ASN A 486 17.47 14.96 -6.45
CA ASN A 486 16.08 15.41 -6.49
C ASN A 486 15.09 14.26 -6.74
N GLY A 487 14.06 14.19 -5.90
CA GLY A 487 13.04 13.15 -5.93
C GLY A 487 13.59 11.75 -5.65
N PRO A 488 14.14 11.47 -4.45
CA PRO A 488 14.50 10.12 -4.06
C PRO A 488 13.23 9.28 -3.86
N VAL A 489 13.15 8.17 -4.58
CA VAL A 489 11.90 7.40 -4.72
C VAL A 489 11.98 5.99 -4.18
N ASP A 490 13.19 5.44 -4.09
CA ASP A 490 13.49 4.12 -3.57
C ASP A 490 14.94 4.04 -3.05
N VAL A 491 15.23 3.10 -2.14
CA VAL A 491 16.54 2.92 -1.50
C VAL A 491 16.86 1.44 -1.28
N ALA A 492 18.10 1.04 -1.55
CA ALA A 492 18.63 -0.29 -1.25
C ALA A 492 19.94 -0.20 -0.47
N VAL A 493 20.25 -1.17 0.38
CA VAL A 493 21.45 -1.14 1.24
C VAL A 493 22.42 -2.26 0.84
N ALA A 494 23.66 -1.90 0.51
CA ALA A 494 24.74 -2.85 0.23
C ALA A 494 26.13 -2.20 0.25
N GLY A 495 27.13 -2.95 0.74
CA GLY A 495 28.55 -2.59 0.62
C GLY A 495 28.94 -1.38 1.46
N GLY A 496 28.48 -1.31 2.72
CA GLY A 496 28.75 -0.20 3.62
C GLY A 496 27.97 1.07 3.28
N ALA A 497 26.89 0.97 2.51
CA ALA A 497 26.16 2.14 2.00
C ALA A 497 24.69 1.89 1.71
N ALA A 498 23.90 2.95 1.87
CA ALA A 498 22.58 3.08 1.28
C ALA A 498 22.70 3.71 -0.12
N TRP A 499 21.97 3.16 -1.09
CA TRP A 499 21.95 3.57 -2.48
C TRP A 499 20.55 4.05 -2.82
N THR A 500 20.40 5.31 -3.23
CA THR A 500 19.10 5.96 -3.37
C THR A 500 18.84 6.36 -4.81
N ALA A 501 17.74 5.89 -5.40
CA ALA A 501 17.32 6.23 -6.75
C ALA A 501 16.65 7.62 -6.77
N ASN A 502 17.25 8.59 -7.49
CA ASN A 502 16.77 9.96 -7.59
C ASN A 502 16.12 10.20 -8.96
N ARG A 503 14.79 10.22 -9.00
CA ARG A 503 13.98 10.22 -10.22
C ARG A 503 14.19 11.45 -11.10
N GLN A 504 14.25 12.64 -10.49
CA GLN A 504 14.23 13.90 -11.23
C GLN A 504 15.60 14.25 -11.83
N ASP A 505 16.69 13.77 -11.22
CA ASP A 505 18.07 13.98 -11.65
C ASP A 505 18.60 12.88 -12.59
N ALA A 506 17.91 11.75 -12.69
CA ALA A 506 18.41 10.51 -13.30
C ALA A 506 19.77 10.09 -12.70
N THR A 507 19.81 9.91 -11.37
CA THR A 507 21.01 9.50 -10.63
C THR A 507 20.70 8.46 -9.56
N VAL A 508 21.75 7.79 -9.08
CA VAL A 508 21.75 7.09 -7.79
C VAL A 508 22.78 7.77 -6.88
N SER A 509 22.38 8.15 -5.67
CA SER A 509 23.29 8.63 -4.63
C SER A 509 23.80 7.47 -3.79
N ARG A 510 25.12 7.34 -3.60
CA ARG A 510 25.72 6.45 -2.59
C ARG A 510 25.91 7.25 -1.30
N VAL A 511 25.19 6.86 -0.25
CA VAL A 511 25.35 7.38 1.13
C VAL A 511 26.16 6.36 1.93
N ASP A 512 27.33 6.75 2.40
CA ASP A 512 28.17 5.88 3.22
C ASP A 512 27.61 5.71 4.64
N ALA A 513 27.43 4.45 5.06
CA ALA A 513 26.77 4.12 6.32
C ALA A 513 27.67 4.28 7.56
N ALA A 514 28.97 4.50 7.40
CA ALA A 514 29.86 4.82 8.51
C ALA A 514 29.94 6.34 8.78
N THR A 515 29.76 7.18 7.75
CA THR A 515 29.94 8.64 7.87
C THR A 515 28.71 9.49 7.58
N ASP A 516 27.58 8.89 7.18
CA ASP A 516 26.36 9.56 6.71
C ASP A 516 26.60 10.57 5.56
N ALA A 517 27.61 10.34 4.73
CA ALA A 517 28.02 11.27 3.67
C ALA A 517 27.65 10.71 2.29
N VAL A 518 27.15 11.58 1.40
CA VAL A 518 27.05 11.23 -0.03
C VAL A 518 28.46 11.19 -0.61
N THR A 519 28.97 9.99 -0.93
CA THR A 519 30.32 9.82 -1.49
C THR A 519 30.33 9.90 -3.01
N ASP A 520 29.26 9.42 -3.65
CA ASP A 520 29.18 9.28 -5.11
C ASP A 520 27.77 9.60 -5.61
N ILE A 521 27.69 10.16 -6.82
CA ILE A 521 26.43 10.37 -7.56
C ILE A 521 26.59 9.72 -8.93
N VAL A 522 26.09 8.49 -9.05
CA VAL A 522 26.16 7.67 -10.27
C VAL A 522 25.06 8.11 -11.23
N LYS A 523 25.37 8.19 -12.53
CA LYS A 523 24.37 8.48 -13.58
C LYS A 523 23.73 7.19 -14.09
N VAL A 524 22.41 7.23 -14.26
CA VAL A 524 21.55 6.14 -14.75
C VAL A 524 20.60 6.66 -15.84
N PRO A 525 19.94 5.79 -16.62
CA PRO A 525 18.90 6.20 -17.57
C PRO A 525 17.73 6.91 -16.87
N ARG A 526 16.95 7.68 -17.64
CA ARG A 526 15.94 8.62 -17.13
C ARG A 526 14.84 7.91 -16.33
N ASP A 527 14.29 8.66 -15.38
CA ASP A 527 13.16 8.21 -14.55
C ASP A 527 13.45 6.88 -13.82
N PRO A 528 14.55 6.80 -13.03
CA PRO A 528 14.78 5.65 -12.18
C PRO A 528 13.61 5.49 -11.20
N SER A 529 13.10 4.27 -11.11
CA SER A 529 11.79 3.97 -10.52
C SER A 529 11.86 3.14 -9.25
N ALA A 530 12.74 2.13 -9.22
CA ALA A 530 13.02 1.26 -8.08
C ALA A 530 14.50 0.81 -8.08
N ILE A 531 14.99 0.34 -6.94
CA ILE A 531 16.38 -0.08 -6.73
C ILE A 531 16.46 -1.27 -5.76
N ALA A 532 17.23 -2.30 -6.11
CA ALA A 532 17.45 -3.48 -5.27
C ALA A 532 18.93 -3.88 -5.27
N ALA A 533 19.42 -4.41 -4.15
CA ALA A 533 20.77 -4.94 -4.06
C ALA A 533 20.77 -6.47 -3.99
N GLY A 534 21.73 -7.10 -4.68
CA GLY A 534 21.86 -8.56 -4.74
C GLY A 534 22.73 -9.02 -5.89
N ASP A 535 23.16 -10.29 -5.87
CA ASP A 535 24.14 -10.85 -6.82
C ASP A 535 25.38 -9.94 -6.99
N GLY A 536 25.94 -9.43 -5.89
CA GLY A 536 27.10 -8.53 -5.92
C GLY A 536 26.90 -7.20 -6.67
N GLY A 537 25.67 -6.82 -7.02
CA GLY A 537 25.33 -5.59 -7.73
C GLY A 537 24.23 -4.78 -7.04
N VAL A 538 24.14 -3.51 -7.40
CA VAL A 538 22.99 -2.64 -7.12
C VAL A 538 22.26 -2.42 -8.44
N TRP A 539 21.00 -2.83 -8.50
CA TRP A 539 20.20 -2.90 -9.73
C TRP A 539 19.11 -1.84 -9.71
N VAL A 540 18.98 -1.09 -10.80
CA VAL A 540 18.11 0.09 -10.90
C VAL A 540 17.19 -0.06 -12.11
N THR A 541 15.89 0.08 -11.93
CA THR A 541 14.93 0.16 -13.04
C THR A 541 14.78 1.60 -13.49
N SER A 542 14.71 1.84 -14.80
CA SER A 542 14.45 3.16 -15.39
C SER A 542 13.22 3.08 -16.30
N SER A 543 12.07 3.52 -15.77
CA SER A 543 10.75 3.36 -16.39
C SER A 543 10.66 4.02 -17.78
N THR A 544 11.03 5.30 -17.87
CA THR A 544 10.86 6.09 -19.10
C THR A 544 11.76 5.60 -20.25
N ASP A 545 12.97 5.11 -19.95
CA ASP A 545 13.92 4.60 -20.95
C ASP A 545 13.81 3.08 -21.16
N GLY A 546 12.99 2.36 -20.38
CA GLY A 546 12.68 0.94 -20.55
C GLY A 546 13.86 -0.01 -20.31
N THR A 547 14.66 0.28 -19.27
CA THR A 547 15.92 -0.44 -19.00
C THR A 547 16.11 -0.83 -17.53
N VAL A 548 16.98 -1.82 -17.30
CA VAL A 548 17.52 -2.19 -15.98
C VAL A 548 19.04 -2.01 -16.00
N SER A 549 19.58 -1.21 -15.09
CA SER A 549 21.03 -0.92 -14.99
C SER A 549 21.64 -1.62 -13.78
N ARG A 550 22.79 -2.27 -13.96
CA ARG A 550 23.62 -2.79 -12.84
C ARG A 550 24.71 -1.77 -12.51
N ILE A 551 24.83 -1.42 -11.24
CA ILE A 551 25.94 -0.64 -10.67
C ILE A 551 26.80 -1.60 -9.84
N ASP A 552 28.11 -1.58 -10.05
CA ASP A 552 29.08 -2.24 -9.20
C ASP A 552 29.24 -1.44 -7.88
N PRO A 553 28.94 -2.01 -6.70
CA PRO A 553 28.96 -1.28 -5.44
C PRO A 553 30.38 -0.90 -4.98
N VAL A 554 31.42 -1.57 -5.49
CA VAL A 554 32.82 -1.33 -5.14
C VAL A 554 33.45 -0.32 -6.10
N THR A 555 33.31 -0.52 -7.41
CA THR A 555 33.91 0.37 -8.43
C THR A 555 33.02 1.56 -8.82
N ARG A 556 31.74 1.57 -8.40
CA ARG A 556 30.74 2.61 -8.68
C ARG A 556 30.49 2.85 -10.17
N ARG A 557 30.80 1.86 -11.00
CA ARG A 557 30.56 1.88 -12.45
C ARG A 557 29.22 1.24 -12.78
N THR A 558 28.44 1.92 -13.62
CA THR A 558 27.27 1.34 -14.27
C THR A 558 27.72 0.45 -15.44
N ALA A 559 27.16 -0.75 -15.54
CA ALA A 559 27.25 -1.59 -16.73
C ALA A 559 26.37 -1.03 -17.87
N GLU A 560 26.43 -1.64 -19.06
CA GLU A 560 25.49 -1.31 -20.14
C GLU A 560 24.04 -1.63 -19.73
N PRO A 561 23.07 -0.69 -19.85
CA PRO A 561 21.69 -0.93 -19.43
C PRO A 561 21.00 -2.04 -20.23
N ILE A 562 20.39 -2.98 -19.53
CA ILE A 562 19.63 -4.10 -20.11
C ILE A 562 18.28 -3.56 -20.60
N ALA A 563 18.03 -3.60 -21.91
CA ALA A 563 16.78 -3.15 -22.50
C ALA A 563 15.65 -4.18 -22.32
N VAL A 564 14.66 -3.87 -21.47
CA VAL A 564 13.44 -4.69 -21.29
C VAL A 564 12.30 -4.25 -22.22
N LYS A 565 12.41 -3.07 -22.82
CA LYS A 565 11.50 -2.43 -23.81
C LYS A 565 10.10 -2.06 -23.31
N SER A 566 9.64 -2.64 -22.22
CA SER A 566 8.50 -2.20 -21.41
C SER A 566 8.94 -1.19 -20.34
N SER A 567 8.04 -0.79 -19.43
CA SER A 567 8.31 0.18 -18.36
C SER A 567 8.55 -0.53 -17.01
N PRO A 568 9.81 -0.83 -16.62
CA PRO A 568 10.07 -1.55 -15.37
C PRO A 568 9.88 -0.62 -14.17
N ILE A 569 8.99 -1.00 -13.24
CA ILE A 569 8.57 -0.14 -12.11
C ILE A 569 9.00 -0.64 -10.72
N ALA A 570 9.41 -1.90 -10.61
CA ALA A 570 9.80 -2.56 -9.38
C ALA A 570 10.83 -3.64 -9.67
N ILE A 571 11.69 -3.94 -8.70
CA ILE A 571 12.81 -4.88 -8.86
C ILE A 571 13.12 -5.60 -7.55
N ALA A 572 13.47 -6.88 -7.64
CA ALA A 572 13.96 -7.68 -6.53
C ALA A 572 15.07 -8.62 -7.02
N VAL A 573 15.96 -9.05 -6.12
CA VAL A 573 17.06 -9.97 -6.47
C VAL A 573 17.04 -11.15 -5.50
N ALA A 574 16.89 -12.36 -6.04
CA ALA A 574 16.79 -13.61 -5.29
C ALA A 574 17.22 -14.80 -6.15
N ASP A 575 17.70 -15.88 -5.53
CA ASP A 575 18.06 -17.14 -6.18
C ASP A 575 19.03 -17.01 -7.38
N GLY A 576 19.92 -16.01 -7.31
CA GLY A 576 20.86 -15.68 -8.39
C GLY A 576 20.19 -15.09 -9.65
N LYS A 577 18.99 -14.50 -9.50
CA LYS A 577 18.20 -13.89 -10.57
C LYS A 577 17.67 -12.51 -10.17
N VAL A 578 17.52 -11.65 -11.17
CA VAL A 578 16.96 -10.30 -11.04
C VAL A 578 15.54 -10.34 -11.58
N TRP A 579 14.55 -10.07 -10.73
CA TRP A 579 13.14 -10.07 -11.06
C TRP A 579 12.67 -8.64 -11.21
N THR A 580 11.96 -8.30 -12.29
CA THR A 580 11.40 -6.94 -12.47
C THR A 580 9.99 -6.97 -13.05
N ALA A 581 9.10 -6.19 -12.45
CA ALA A 581 7.71 -6.04 -12.88
C ALA A 581 7.59 -4.86 -13.84
N ALA A 582 6.93 -5.10 -14.98
CA ALA A 582 6.85 -4.13 -16.07
C ALA A 582 5.40 -3.71 -16.37
N LEU A 583 5.21 -2.40 -16.51
CA LEU A 583 4.02 -1.81 -17.11
C LEU A 583 4.22 -1.63 -18.62
N ALA A 584 3.14 -1.29 -19.32
CA ALA A 584 3.16 -0.89 -20.72
C ALA A 584 4.26 0.15 -21.02
N ALA A 585 4.98 -0.03 -22.12
CA ALA A 585 6.09 0.87 -22.47
C ALA A 585 5.58 2.28 -22.80
N PRO A 586 6.33 3.35 -22.48
CA PRO A 586 5.89 4.70 -22.83
C PRO A 586 5.95 5.02 -24.34
N ALA A 587 6.42 4.07 -25.17
CA ALA A 587 6.52 4.19 -26.62
C ALA A 587 5.55 3.28 -27.39
N THR A 588 5.14 2.13 -26.84
CA THR A 588 4.32 1.13 -27.56
C THR A 588 2.91 1.60 -27.86
N HIS A 589 2.40 2.56 -27.09
CA HIS A 589 1.03 3.09 -27.22
C HIS A 589 0.99 4.60 -27.48
N ARG A 590 2.05 5.19 -28.08
CA ARG A 590 1.98 6.57 -28.58
C ARG A 590 1.28 6.60 -29.93
N GLY A 591 0.31 7.51 -30.08
CA GLY A 591 -0.41 7.70 -31.33
C GLY A 591 -1.90 7.95 -31.16
N GLY A 592 -2.56 8.34 -32.25
CA GLY A 592 -4.01 8.38 -32.37
C GLY A 592 -4.68 9.55 -31.65
N THR A 593 -6.02 9.54 -31.69
CA THR A 593 -6.88 10.60 -31.15
C THR A 593 -7.65 10.09 -29.93
N LEU A 594 -7.43 10.69 -28.77
CA LEU A 594 -8.22 10.47 -27.56
C LEU A 594 -9.50 11.30 -27.63
N ARG A 595 -10.67 10.65 -27.51
CA ARG A 595 -11.99 11.31 -27.62
C ARG A 595 -12.66 11.41 -26.25
N VAL A 596 -12.87 12.63 -25.78
CA VAL A 596 -13.42 12.92 -24.43
C VAL A 596 -14.77 13.61 -24.58
N GLU A 597 -15.81 13.11 -23.90
CA GLU A 597 -17.04 13.90 -23.71
C GLU A 597 -16.90 14.77 -22.46
N ALA A 598 -17.42 15.99 -22.55
CA ALA A 598 -17.45 16.96 -21.47
C ALA A 598 -18.86 17.55 -21.31
N ASN A 599 -19.14 17.97 -20.07
CA ASN A 599 -20.30 18.80 -19.78
C ASN A 599 -20.13 20.19 -20.43
N PRO A 600 -21.22 20.97 -20.58
CA PRO A 600 -21.15 22.38 -20.98
C PRO A 600 -20.15 23.16 -20.10
N LEU A 601 -19.22 23.86 -20.74
CA LEU A 601 -18.16 24.61 -20.05
C LEU A 601 -18.62 26.05 -19.80
N ASP A 602 -18.26 26.60 -18.64
CA ASP A 602 -18.79 27.91 -18.21
C ASP A 602 -18.02 29.10 -18.82
N TYR A 603 -16.73 28.91 -19.14
CA TYR A 603 -15.81 29.99 -19.51
C TYR A 603 -15.59 30.10 -21.02
N ASP A 604 -15.66 31.32 -21.58
CA ASP A 604 -15.40 31.58 -23.01
C ASP A 604 -13.91 31.43 -23.41
N ARG A 605 -13.00 31.15 -22.46
CA ARG A 605 -11.56 30.89 -22.66
C ARG A 605 -11.02 29.89 -21.65
N LEU A 606 -9.83 29.34 -21.95
CA LEU A 606 -8.98 28.63 -20.99
C LEU A 606 -7.90 29.60 -20.49
N GLU A 607 -8.04 30.10 -19.27
CA GLU A 607 -7.10 31.01 -18.61
C GLU A 607 -7.12 30.73 -17.09
N PRO A 608 -6.19 31.25 -16.27
CA PRO A 608 -6.22 31.03 -14.82
C PRO A 608 -7.55 31.42 -14.15
N ALA A 609 -8.32 32.33 -14.73
CA ALA A 609 -9.66 32.68 -14.25
C ALA A 609 -10.75 31.61 -14.55
N SER A 610 -10.43 30.55 -15.32
CA SER A 610 -11.28 29.37 -15.51
C SER A 610 -11.31 28.43 -14.30
N TYR A 611 -10.51 28.73 -13.26
CA TYR A 611 -10.50 28.01 -11.99
C TYR A 611 -11.90 27.95 -11.37
N GLY A 612 -12.39 26.74 -11.13
CA GLY A 612 -13.76 26.45 -10.65
C GLY A 612 -14.51 25.46 -11.56
N ASP A 613 -14.28 25.50 -12.87
CA ASP A 613 -14.71 24.45 -13.81
C ASP A 613 -13.57 23.42 -13.93
N LEU A 614 -13.70 22.27 -13.26
CA LEU A 614 -12.68 21.22 -13.25
C LEU A 614 -12.32 20.68 -14.65
N THR A 615 -13.23 20.80 -15.63
CA THR A 615 -12.93 20.34 -17.00
C THR A 615 -12.12 21.40 -17.74
N ALA A 616 -12.49 22.67 -17.62
CA ALA A 616 -11.68 23.77 -18.13
C ALA A 616 -10.28 23.81 -17.46
N ASP A 617 -10.23 23.57 -16.15
CA ASP A 617 -8.98 23.50 -15.38
C ASP A 617 -8.07 22.35 -15.84
N ALA A 618 -8.61 21.13 -15.96
CA ALA A 618 -7.87 19.98 -16.48
C ALA A 618 -7.29 20.27 -17.87
N LEU A 619 -8.07 20.89 -18.77
CA LEU A 619 -7.64 21.22 -20.14
C LEU A 619 -6.61 22.36 -20.21
N LEU A 620 -6.74 23.37 -19.36
CA LEU A 620 -5.71 24.40 -19.17
C LEU A 620 -4.42 23.74 -18.66
N SER A 621 -4.54 22.83 -17.70
CA SER A 621 -3.41 22.19 -17.04
C SER A 621 -2.57 21.31 -17.99
N LEU A 622 -3.17 20.70 -19.01
CA LEU A 622 -2.46 19.96 -20.06
C LEU A 622 -1.50 20.84 -20.90
N ALA A 623 -1.74 22.16 -20.91
CA ALA A 623 -1.02 23.11 -21.75
C ALA A 623 -0.01 24.00 -21.00
N TYR A 624 -0.15 24.18 -19.68
CA TYR A 624 0.74 25.06 -18.90
C TYR A 624 1.19 24.45 -17.58
N ASP A 625 2.33 24.92 -17.08
CA ASP A 625 2.99 24.49 -15.84
C ASP A 625 3.23 25.69 -14.92
N GLY A 626 3.23 25.45 -13.60
CA GLY A 626 3.71 26.37 -12.59
C GLY A 626 5.20 26.18 -12.28
N LEU A 627 5.73 26.88 -11.27
CA LEU A 627 7.10 26.63 -10.80
C LEU A 627 7.24 25.24 -10.17
N VAL A 628 6.27 24.88 -9.34
CA VAL A 628 6.04 23.55 -8.77
C VAL A 628 4.70 23.01 -9.24
N ALA A 629 4.47 21.72 -9.06
CA ALA A 629 3.17 21.08 -9.29
C ALA A 629 3.02 19.86 -8.37
N TYR A 630 1.79 19.38 -8.19
CA TYR A 630 1.54 18.03 -7.71
C TYR A 630 1.96 17.00 -8.77
N ARG A 631 2.68 15.94 -8.37
CA ARG A 631 3.15 14.88 -9.27
C ARG A 631 1.98 14.19 -9.96
N ARG A 632 1.99 14.20 -11.30
CA ARG A 632 0.94 13.57 -12.12
C ARG A 632 1.09 12.04 -12.19
N ALA A 633 0.66 11.36 -11.13
CA ALA A 633 0.57 9.91 -11.03
C ALA A 633 -0.63 9.48 -10.17
N GLY A 634 -1.23 8.32 -10.46
CA GLY A 634 -2.31 7.75 -9.65
C GLY A 634 -1.85 7.22 -8.29
N GLY A 635 -2.47 7.66 -7.20
CA GLY A 635 -2.18 7.16 -5.86
C GLY A 635 -2.78 7.96 -4.71
N ALA A 636 -1.95 8.31 -3.71
CA ALA A 636 -2.33 9.14 -2.58
C ALA A 636 -2.96 10.46 -3.06
N MET A 637 -3.90 11.02 -2.30
CA MET A 637 -4.95 11.93 -2.79
C MET A 637 -4.45 13.19 -3.54
N PHE A 638 -3.21 13.63 -3.35
CA PHE A 638 -2.60 14.72 -4.12
C PHE A 638 -1.19 14.40 -4.64
N GLY A 639 -0.64 13.23 -4.31
CA GLY A 639 0.80 12.96 -4.48
C GLY A 639 1.72 14.00 -3.79
N PRO A 640 3.04 13.88 -3.99
CA PRO A 640 4.02 14.87 -3.55
C PRO A 640 4.06 16.11 -4.44
N LEU A 641 4.46 17.24 -3.86
CA LEU A 641 4.95 18.40 -4.61
C LEU A 641 6.27 18.09 -5.31
N VAL A 642 6.40 18.54 -6.56
CA VAL A 642 7.61 18.36 -7.39
C VAL A 642 7.95 19.62 -8.18
N GLY A 643 9.24 19.82 -8.49
CA GLY A 643 9.71 20.94 -9.31
C GLY A 643 9.28 20.79 -10.77
N ALA A 644 8.38 21.65 -11.25
CA ALA A 644 7.80 21.55 -12.60
C ALA A 644 8.62 22.34 -13.62
N LEU A 645 8.54 23.68 -13.58
CA LEU A 645 9.48 24.58 -14.28
C LEU A 645 10.72 24.87 -13.41
N ALA A 646 10.58 24.80 -12.09
CA ALA A 646 11.72 24.75 -11.16
C ALA A 646 12.40 23.37 -11.19
N THR A 647 13.69 23.30 -10.87
CA THR A 647 14.44 22.03 -10.78
C THR A 647 13.98 21.13 -9.64
N ASP A 648 13.44 21.74 -8.59
CA ASP A 648 13.24 21.20 -7.25
C ASP A 648 12.08 21.94 -6.55
N VAL A 649 11.69 21.47 -5.36
CA VAL A 649 10.79 22.19 -4.45
C VAL A 649 11.67 22.88 -3.40
N PRO A 650 11.88 24.21 -3.47
CA PRO A 650 12.87 24.85 -2.62
C PRO A 650 12.38 24.96 -1.17
N PRO A 651 13.23 24.67 -0.17
CA PRO A 651 12.89 24.90 1.23
C PRO A 651 12.70 26.41 1.50
N PRO A 652 11.88 26.77 2.50
CA PRO A 652 11.78 28.16 2.96
C PRO A 652 13.09 28.63 3.60
N SER A 653 13.32 29.95 3.56
CA SER A 653 14.30 30.61 4.42
C SER A 653 14.01 30.37 5.92
N PRO A 654 15.00 30.51 6.83
CA PRO A 654 14.82 30.25 8.26
C PRO A 654 13.75 31.09 8.96
N ASP A 655 13.34 32.23 8.38
CA ASP A 655 12.23 33.07 8.87
C ASP A 655 10.86 32.71 8.27
N GLY A 656 10.80 31.73 7.35
CA GLY A 656 9.60 31.25 6.68
C GLY A 656 9.08 32.14 5.55
N ARG A 657 9.80 33.20 5.15
CA ARG A 657 9.26 34.26 4.27
C ARG A 657 9.81 34.31 2.85
N THR A 658 10.90 33.63 2.55
CA THR A 658 11.55 33.69 1.24
C THR A 658 11.74 32.31 0.65
N TYR A 659 11.35 32.14 -0.60
CA TYR A 659 11.54 30.93 -1.40
C TYR A 659 12.35 31.27 -2.66
N VAL A 660 13.36 30.47 -2.99
CA VAL A 660 14.27 30.72 -4.13
C VAL A 660 14.17 29.57 -5.13
N PHE A 661 13.40 29.75 -6.20
CA PHE A 661 13.22 28.76 -7.25
C PHE A 661 14.31 28.88 -8.31
N LYS A 662 14.86 27.75 -8.76
CA LYS A 662 15.82 27.67 -9.86
C LYS A 662 15.13 27.10 -11.10
N LEU A 663 15.04 27.87 -12.19
CA LEU A 663 14.40 27.39 -13.42
C LEU A 663 15.29 26.39 -14.18
N ARG A 664 14.70 25.25 -14.54
CA ARG A 664 15.32 24.20 -15.37
C ARG A 664 15.92 24.79 -16.65
N PRO A 665 17.07 24.30 -17.13
CA PRO A 665 17.69 24.79 -18.37
C PRO A 665 16.84 24.42 -19.59
N LYS A 666 17.05 25.13 -20.72
CA LYS A 666 16.46 24.82 -22.04
C LYS A 666 14.91 24.77 -22.16
N LEU A 667 14.16 25.16 -21.12
CA LEU A 667 12.70 25.30 -21.15
C LEU A 667 12.21 26.18 -22.32
N ARG A 668 11.14 25.74 -23.00
CA ARG A 668 10.49 26.45 -24.11
C ARG A 668 8.96 26.37 -24.01
N TYR A 669 8.30 27.37 -24.57
CA TYR A 669 6.87 27.33 -24.87
C TYR A 669 6.59 26.61 -26.19
N SER A 670 5.31 26.35 -26.48
CA SER A 670 4.83 25.59 -27.64
C SER A 670 4.98 26.28 -29.00
N ASP A 671 5.53 27.49 -29.03
CA ASP A 671 6.00 28.22 -30.23
C ASP A 671 7.53 28.18 -30.40
N GLY A 672 8.24 27.51 -29.48
CA GLY A 672 9.68 27.40 -29.43
C GLY A 672 10.38 28.54 -28.68
N SER A 673 9.67 29.57 -28.23
CA SER A 673 10.24 30.70 -27.48
C SER A 673 10.73 30.26 -26.08
N PRO A 674 11.79 30.86 -25.53
CA PRO A 674 12.41 30.39 -24.27
C PRO A 674 11.68 30.93 -23.02
N VAL A 675 11.43 30.06 -22.04
CA VAL A 675 10.84 30.43 -20.74
C VAL A 675 11.86 31.20 -19.88
N ARG A 676 11.42 32.34 -19.32
CA ARG A 676 12.26 33.28 -18.55
C ARG A 676 11.76 33.47 -17.11
N PRO A 677 12.64 33.80 -16.14
CA PRO A 677 12.23 34.14 -14.77
C PRO A 677 11.18 35.26 -14.66
N GLU A 678 11.19 36.21 -15.59
CA GLU A 678 10.28 37.36 -15.60
C GLU A 678 8.83 36.98 -15.98
N ASP A 679 8.63 35.88 -16.71
CA ASP A 679 7.33 35.43 -17.19
C ASP A 679 6.38 35.06 -16.04
N PHE A 680 6.90 34.44 -14.98
CA PHE A 680 6.12 34.07 -13.80
C PHE A 680 5.55 35.30 -13.07
N ARG A 681 6.35 36.36 -12.90
CA ARG A 681 5.86 37.61 -12.31
C ARG A 681 4.77 38.23 -13.18
N ALA A 682 5.02 38.35 -14.49
CA ALA A 682 4.06 38.92 -15.42
C ALA A 682 2.73 38.14 -15.47
N SER A 683 2.78 36.82 -15.29
CA SER A 683 1.61 35.93 -15.22
C SER A 683 0.77 36.19 -13.96
N LEU A 684 1.39 36.27 -12.77
CA LEU A 684 0.66 36.61 -11.53
C LEU A 684 0.15 38.07 -11.53
N GLU A 685 0.93 39.02 -12.06
CA GLU A 685 0.48 40.41 -12.26
C GLU A 685 -0.69 40.49 -13.27
N ALA A 686 -0.78 39.56 -14.22
CA ALA A 686 -1.93 39.44 -15.11
C ALA A 686 -3.15 38.81 -14.41
N LEU A 687 -2.98 37.76 -13.60
CA LEU A 687 -4.06 37.20 -12.77
C LEU A 687 -4.71 38.29 -11.91
N PHE A 688 -3.92 39.04 -11.12
CA PHE A 688 -4.46 40.15 -10.32
C PHE A 688 -5.21 41.20 -11.15
N ARG A 689 -4.75 41.51 -12.37
CA ARG A 689 -5.43 42.44 -13.30
C ARG A 689 -6.72 41.87 -13.89
N ARG A 690 -6.79 40.55 -14.07
CA ARG A 690 -7.88 39.82 -14.74
C ARG A 690 -9.00 39.49 -13.77
N ASP A 691 -8.65 38.95 -12.62
CA ASP A 691 -9.54 38.62 -11.51
C ASP A 691 -8.84 38.94 -10.16
N PRO A 692 -9.22 40.03 -9.47
CA PRO A 692 -8.62 40.38 -8.17
C PRO A 692 -9.09 39.48 -7.02
N GLY A 693 -10.17 38.69 -7.21
CA GLY A 693 -10.64 37.69 -6.25
C GLY A 693 -9.74 36.46 -6.26
N LEU A 694 -9.54 35.85 -7.43
CA LEU A 694 -8.60 34.74 -7.61
C LEU A 694 -7.14 35.18 -7.40
N GLY A 695 -6.79 36.42 -7.77
CA GLY A 695 -5.49 36.99 -7.40
C GLY A 695 -5.28 37.09 -5.88
N SER A 696 -6.34 37.20 -5.08
CA SER A 696 -6.21 37.36 -3.61
C SER A 696 -5.61 36.13 -2.89
N TYR A 697 -5.59 34.95 -3.52
CA TYR A 697 -4.83 33.78 -3.03
C TYR A 697 -3.34 34.11 -2.86
N TYR A 698 -2.78 34.97 -3.73
CA TYR A 698 -1.37 35.38 -3.68
C TYR A 698 -1.15 36.72 -2.95
N GLN A 699 -2.15 37.22 -2.22
CA GLN A 699 -2.04 38.51 -1.50
C GLN A 699 -0.95 38.50 -0.39
N GLY A 700 -0.51 37.32 0.04
CA GLY A 700 0.58 37.14 1.01
C GLY A 700 1.95 37.55 0.48
N ILE A 701 2.16 37.55 -0.85
CA ILE A 701 3.39 38.04 -1.48
C ILE A 701 3.55 39.55 -1.22
N VAL A 702 4.79 40.03 -1.04
CA VAL A 702 5.07 41.47 -0.87
C VAL A 702 4.58 42.25 -2.11
N GLY A 703 3.58 43.12 -1.90
CA GLY A 703 2.87 43.84 -2.96
C GLY A 703 1.49 43.27 -3.30
N GLY A 704 1.22 42.00 -3.01
CA GLY A 704 -0.04 41.30 -3.35
C GLY A 704 -1.31 41.98 -2.80
N GLN A 705 -1.30 42.42 -1.54
CA GLN A 705 -2.40 43.22 -0.97
C GLN A 705 -2.65 44.55 -1.72
N ARG A 706 -1.60 45.16 -2.31
CA ARG A 706 -1.72 46.37 -3.13
C ARG A 706 -2.34 46.05 -4.49
N CYS A 707 -1.93 44.93 -5.10
CA CYS A 707 -2.54 44.39 -6.32
C CYS A 707 -4.03 44.11 -6.13
N ALA A 708 -4.42 43.33 -5.11
CA ALA A 708 -5.83 43.02 -4.83
C ALA A 708 -6.71 44.28 -4.69
N ARG A 709 -6.19 45.33 -4.04
CA ARG A 709 -6.89 46.62 -3.84
C ARG A 709 -6.85 47.56 -5.05
N ARG A 710 -5.89 47.40 -5.97
CA ARG A 710 -5.67 48.28 -7.14
C ARG A 710 -5.19 47.46 -8.34
N PRO A 711 -6.00 46.52 -8.87
CA PRO A 711 -5.55 45.52 -9.83
C PRO A 711 -4.94 46.12 -11.10
N ALA A 712 -5.55 47.18 -11.66
CA ALA A 712 -5.03 47.92 -12.81
C ALA A 712 -3.67 48.62 -12.61
N ARG A 713 -3.13 48.63 -11.38
CA ARG A 713 -1.77 49.08 -11.04
C ARG A 713 -1.05 48.04 -10.17
N CYS A 714 -1.28 46.75 -10.44
CA CYS A 714 -0.53 45.68 -9.80
C CYS A 714 0.95 45.73 -10.20
N ASP A 715 1.80 45.58 -9.20
CA ASP A 715 3.26 45.52 -9.28
C ASP A 715 3.71 44.58 -8.16
N LEU A 716 4.34 43.47 -8.55
CA LEU A 716 4.91 42.46 -7.66
C LEU A 716 6.44 42.47 -7.70
N SER A 717 7.08 43.48 -8.30
CA SER A 717 8.55 43.52 -8.48
C SER A 717 9.34 43.45 -7.17
N ALA A 718 8.79 43.98 -6.07
CA ALA A 718 9.35 43.88 -4.72
C ALA A 718 9.10 42.54 -4.00
N GLY A 719 8.14 41.74 -4.49
CA GLY A 719 7.81 40.42 -3.93
C GLY A 719 8.20 39.23 -4.81
N ILE A 720 8.52 39.47 -6.09
CA ILE A 720 8.94 38.46 -7.07
C ILE A 720 10.14 39.03 -7.84
N VAL A 721 11.34 38.69 -7.35
CA VAL A 721 12.62 39.12 -7.92
C VAL A 721 13.11 38.07 -8.92
N ALA A 722 13.14 38.46 -10.20
CA ALA A 722 13.60 37.64 -11.31
C ALA A 722 15.06 37.95 -11.65
N ASP A 723 15.90 36.92 -11.79
CA ASP A 723 17.28 37.04 -12.28
C ASP A 723 17.50 36.09 -13.47
N ALA A 724 17.41 36.64 -14.68
CA ALA A 724 17.68 35.94 -15.94
C ALA A 724 19.09 35.34 -16.05
N ARG A 725 20.12 35.93 -15.41
CA ARG A 725 21.51 35.42 -15.46
C ARG A 725 21.67 34.19 -14.58
N ARG A 726 21.12 34.21 -13.37
CA ARG A 726 21.12 33.05 -12.46
C ARG A 726 20.03 32.02 -12.79
N ARG A 727 19.05 32.37 -13.63
CA ARG A 727 17.80 31.62 -13.87
C ARG A 727 17.01 31.37 -12.58
N THR A 728 16.92 32.37 -11.71
CA THR A 728 16.26 32.25 -10.40
C THR A 728 15.08 33.19 -10.26
N ILE A 729 14.06 32.74 -9.55
CA ILE A 729 12.91 33.52 -9.11
C ILE A 729 12.91 33.48 -7.57
N THR A 730 13.06 34.63 -6.93
CA THR A 730 12.94 34.76 -5.47
C THR A 730 11.59 35.34 -5.14
N ILE A 731 10.80 34.65 -4.31
CA ILE A 731 9.51 35.13 -3.83
C ILE A 731 9.64 35.53 -2.36
N HIS A 732 9.18 36.73 -2.01
CA HIS A 732 9.14 37.25 -0.65
C HIS A 732 7.70 37.39 -0.16
N LEU A 733 7.42 36.85 1.01
CA LEU A 733 6.13 36.89 1.69
C LEU A 733 6.11 37.94 2.82
N THR A 734 4.93 38.51 3.05
CA THR A 734 4.66 39.49 4.11
C THR A 734 4.68 38.90 5.52
N ARG A 735 4.38 37.60 5.65
CA ARG A 735 4.45 36.79 6.88
C ARG A 735 4.94 35.37 6.52
N PRO A 736 5.36 34.54 7.49
CA PRO A 736 5.57 33.13 7.25
C PRO A 736 4.26 32.48 6.77
N ASP A 737 4.37 31.55 5.84
CA ASP A 737 3.25 30.74 5.36
C ASP A 737 3.76 29.34 4.97
N GLY A 738 3.34 28.34 5.74
CA GLY A 738 3.76 26.95 5.55
C GLY A 738 3.07 26.24 4.37
N GLU A 739 2.02 26.84 3.80
CA GLU A 739 1.16 26.20 2.80
C GLU A 739 1.26 26.87 1.41
N PHE A 740 1.98 27.99 1.32
CA PHE A 740 2.20 28.78 0.10
C PHE A 740 2.60 27.96 -1.15
N LEU A 741 3.46 26.94 -1.00
CA LEU A 741 3.90 26.09 -2.11
C LEU A 741 2.75 25.23 -2.67
N HIS A 742 1.79 24.82 -1.84
CA HIS A 742 0.59 24.10 -2.28
C HIS A 742 -0.32 24.98 -3.14
N GLY A 743 -0.36 26.29 -2.90
CA GLY A 743 -1.07 27.25 -3.75
C GLY A 743 -0.35 27.56 -5.07
N LEU A 744 0.99 27.47 -5.11
CA LEU A 744 1.77 27.59 -6.35
C LEU A 744 1.70 26.36 -7.27
N ALA A 745 1.20 25.23 -6.77
CA ALA A 745 1.06 23.99 -7.54
C ALA A 745 -0.20 23.95 -8.44
N TYR A 746 -1.06 24.96 -8.36
CA TYR A 746 -2.33 25.06 -9.08
C TYR A 746 -2.24 25.80 -10.42
N SER A 747 -3.26 25.60 -11.25
CA SER A 747 -3.51 26.32 -12.51
C SER A 747 -3.50 27.85 -12.36
N LEU A 748 -3.83 28.36 -11.17
CA LEU A 748 -3.76 29.79 -10.81
C LEU A 748 -2.34 30.38 -10.91
N ALA A 749 -1.28 29.56 -10.79
CA ALA A 749 0.12 29.99 -10.80
C ALA A 749 0.90 29.60 -12.08
N VAL A 750 0.20 29.23 -13.16
CA VAL A 750 0.86 28.84 -14.43
C VAL A 750 1.60 29.99 -15.10
N VAL A 751 2.64 29.64 -15.84
CA VAL A 751 3.51 30.59 -16.54
C VAL A 751 3.12 30.73 -18.01
N ALA A 752 2.93 31.96 -18.47
CA ALA A 752 2.77 32.35 -19.87
C ALA A 752 3.75 33.51 -20.22
N PRO A 753 4.12 33.70 -21.50
CA PRO A 753 5.13 34.69 -21.88
C PRO A 753 4.73 36.12 -21.48
N ALA A 754 5.67 36.86 -20.89
CA ALA A 754 5.42 38.21 -20.35
C ALA A 754 4.90 39.24 -21.37
N ALA A 755 5.09 38.99 -22.67
CA ALA A 755 4.56 39.83 -23.76
C ALA A 755 3.05 39.62 -24.04
N GLN A 756 2.48 38.47 -23.69
CA GLN A 756 1.07 38.13 -23.90
C GLN A 756 0.49 37.24 -22.78
N PRO A 757 0.55 37.64 -21.50
CA PRO A 757 -0.05 36.85 -20.43
C PRO A 757 -1.58 36.88 -20.58
N PHE A 758 -2.16 35.74 -21.00
CA PHE A 758 -3.60 35.48 -21.19
C PHE A 758 -4.38 36.63 -21.88
N GLY A 759 -3.88 37.02 -23.06
CA GLY A 759 -4.45 38.09 -23.89
C GLY A 759 -5.74 37.71 -24.65
N ARG A 760 -5.99 38.35 -25.80
CA ARG A 760 -7.15 38.03 -26.66
C ARG A 760 -7.07 36.67 -27.33
N ALA A 761 -5.86 36.21 -27.65
CA ALA A 761 -5.58 34.88 -28.16
C ALA A 761 -4.86 34.05 -27.08
N GLN A 762 -5.07 32.73 -27.13
CA GLN A 762 -4.43 31.76 -26.25
C GLN A 762 -2.89 31.90 -26.34
N PRO A 763 -2.16 32.14 -25.23
CA PRO A 763 -0.70 32.21 -25.27
C PRO A 763 -0.09 30.82 -25.52
N PRO A 764 1.14 30.72 -26.06
CA PRO A 764 1.83 29.43 -26.16
C PRO A 764 2.14 28.90 -24.75
N GLY A 765 2.06 27.59 -24.58
CA GLY A 765 2.15 26.91 -23.28
C GLY A 765 3.38 26.02 -23.13
N THR A 766 3.67 25.60 -21.90
CA THR A 766 4.86 24.79 -21.57
C THR A 766 4.58 23.28 -21.53
N GLY A 767 3.32 22.86 -21.41
CA GLY A 767 2.91 21.48 -21.14
C GLY A 767 3.07 20.51 -22.32
N PRO A 768 2.76 19.21 -22.11
CA PRO A 768 2.89 18.18 -23.15
C PRO A 768 1.95 18.38 -24.34
N TYR A 769 0.87 19.15 -24.17
CA TYR A 769 -0.04 19.52 -25.26
C TYR A 769 -0.08 21.03 -25.47
N ARG A 770 -0.52 21.45 -26.67
CA ARG A 770 -0.89 22.83 -26.98
C ARG A 770 -2.34 22.89 -27.43
N ILE A 771 -3.07 23.89 -26.93
CA ILE A 771 -4.45 24.16 -27.34
C ILE A 771 -4.43 24.69 -28.78
N VAL A 772 -5.18 24.05 -29.68
CA VAL A 772 -5.34 24.46 -31.09
C VAL A 772 -6.65 25.24 -31.28
N SER A 773 -7.72 24.82 -30.62
CA SER A 773 -9.01 25.49 -30.63
C SER A 773 -9.78 25.22 -29.34
N TYR A 774 -10.57 26.19 -28.91
CA TYR A 774 -11.46 26.10 -27.76
C TYR A 774 -12.75 26.88 -28.04
N ASP A 775 -13.89 26.29 -27.71
CA ASP A 775 -15.21 26.91 -27.72
C ASP A 775 -16.07 26.19 -26.67
N ARG A 776 -16.58 26.92 -25.68
CA ARG A 776 -17.25 26.33 -24.51
C ARG A 776 -18.53 25.54 -24.79
N LYS A 777 -19.09 25.66 -26.00
CA LYS A 777 -20.28 24.93 -26.47
C LYS A 777 -19.96 23.79 -27.43
N ARG A 778 -18.75 23.76 -28.00
CA ARG A 778 -18.30 22.74 -28.97
C ARG A 778 -17.16 21.85 -28.45
N GLY A 779 -16.43 22.32 -27.43
CA GLY A 779 -15.32 21.64 -26.78
C GLY A 779 -13.95 22.19 -27.19
N ALA A 780 -12.94 21.32 -27.18
CA ALA A 780 -11.53 21.71 -27.29
C ALA A 780 -10.75 20.73 -28.18
N ARG A 781 -9.70 21.23 -28.83
CA ARG A 781 -8.75 20.43 -29.60
C ARG A 781 -7.33 20.74 -29.13
N LEU A 782 -6.63 19.74 -28.63
CA LEU A 782 -5.25 19.85 -28.18
C LEU A 782 -4.38 18.85 -28.94
N VAL A 783 -3.17 19.25 -29.34
CA VAL A 783 -2.18 18.37 -30.02
C VAL A 783 -0.87 18.41 -29.26
N ARG A 784 -0.02 17.37 -29.37
CA ARG A 784 1.27 17.36 -28.65
C ARG A 784 2.13 18.61 -28.95
N ASN A 785 2.81 19.08 -27.92
CA ASN A 785 3.76 20.19 -27.98
C ASN A 785 5.12 19.67 -28.49
N PRO A 786 5.60 20.08 -29.69
CA PRO A 786 6.87 19.59 -30.26
C PRO A 786 8.12 20.13 -29.53
N HIS A 787 7.96 20.97 -28.50
CA HIS A 787 9.02 21.52 -27.68
C HIS A 787 9.00 21.02 -26.22
N PHE A 788 8.11 20.07 -25.90
CA PHE A 788 8.10 19.36 -24.62
C PHE A 788 9.29 18.39 -24.48
N GLY A 789 9.52 17.86 -23.27
CA GLY A 789 10.46 16.76 -23.01
C GLY A 789 11.93 17.14 -22.83
N ALA A 790 12.32 18.40 -23.04
CA ALA A 790 13.72 18.81 -23.03
C ALA A 790 14.38 18.98 -21.64
N SER A 791 13.62 18.98 -20.53
CA SER A 791 14.17 19.34 -19.20
C SER A 791 13.42 18.96 -17.90
N SER A 792 12.20 18.43 -17.94
CA SER A 792 11.40 18.13 -16.72
C SER A 792 11.07 16.63 -16.49
N PRO A 793 12.04 15.74 -16.21
CA PRO A 793 11.76 14.36 -15.78
C PRO A 793 10.94 14.30 -14.49
N GLY A 794 10.04 13.32 -14.38
CA GLY A 794 9.33 12.96 -13.14
C GLY A 794 8.15 13.87 -12.72
N ALA A 795 8.05 15.10 -13.25
CA ALA A 795 6.94 16.00 -12.92
C ALA A 795 5.67 15.73 -13.75
N ARG A 796 5.85 15.48 -15.07
CA ARG A 796 4.78 15.18 -16.03
C ARG A 796 5.28 14.23 -17.14
N PRO A 797 4.41 13.39 -17.72
CA PRO A 797 4.74 12.53 -18.85
C PRO A 797 4.59 13.26 -20.20
N ASP A 798 5.18 12.69 -21.26
CA ASP A 798 5.25 13.27 -22.62
C ASP A 798 3.91 13.45 -23.36
N GLY A 799 2.83 12.80 -22.90
CA GLY A 799 1.57 12.69 -23.63
C GLY A 799 1.58 11.53 -24.65
N PHE A 800 0.65 10.58 -24.51
CA PHE A 800 0.59 9.42 -25.44
C PHE A 800 -0.16 9.73 -26.74
N ALA A 801 -1.39 10.21 -26.67
CA ALA A 801 -2.20 10.54 -27.84
C ALA A 801 -1.53 11.64 -28.69
N ASP A 802 -1.66 11.57 -30.02
CA ASP A 802 -1.25 12.66 -30.93
C ASP A 802 -2.10 13.91 -30.69
N GLU A 803 -3.39 13.66 -30.44
CA GLU A 803 -4.45 14.65 -30.33
C GLU A 803 -5.46 14.25 -29.26
N ILE A 804 -5.92 15.23 -28.48
CA ILE A 804 -7.04 15.11 -27.54
C ILE A 804 -8.17 15.98 -28.08
N VAL A 805 -9.30 15.34 -28.42
CA VAL A 805 -10.53 16.00 -28.87
C VAL A 805 -11.55 15.90 -27.75
N VAL A 806 -11.92 17.05 -27.19
CA VAL A 806 -13.02 17.18 -26.25
C VAL A 806 -14.25 17.64 -27.01
N ARG A 807 -15.38 16.97 -26.85
CA ARG A 807 -16.70 17.40 -27.32
C ARG A 807 -17.56 17.78 -26.13
N VAL A 808 -18.31 18.86 -26.26
CA VAL A 808 -19.29 19.29 -25.25
C VAL A 808 -20.66 18.71 -25.59
N ASN A 809 -21.27 18.00 -24.64
CA ASN A 809 -22.55 17.32 -24.83
C ASN A 809 -23.59 17.81 -23.80
N PRO A 810 -24.76 18.32 -24.23
CA PRO A 810 -25.82 18.75 -23.31
C PRO A 810 -26.72 17.59 -22.81
N HIS A 811 -26.49 16.35 -23.23
CA HIS A 811 -27.38 15.21 -22.97
C HIS A 811 -26.63 13.98 -22.43
N ARG A 812 -26.48 13.89 -21.09
CA ARG A 812 -25.69 12.84 -20.41
C ARG A 812 -26.04 11.39 -20.80
N ASP A 813 -27.31 11.07 -21.04
CA ASP A 813 -27.70 9.71 -21.46
C ASP A 813 -27.12 9.31 -22.84
N ALA A 814 -26.70 10.27 -23.67
CA ALA A 814 -26.02 10.00 -24.93
C ALA A 814 -24.51 9.70 -24.76
N GLU A 815 -23.87 10.14 -23.68
CA GLU A 815 -22.42 10.05 -23.45
C GLU A 815 -21.99 8.59 -23.19
N VAL A 816 -22.67 7.91 -22.27
CA VAL A 816 -22.46 6.47 -21.99
C VAL A 816 -22.69 5.62 -23.25
N ALA A 817 -23.69 6.01 -24.05
CA ALA A 817 -23.99 5.34 -25.31
C ALA A 817 -22.95 5.64 -26.40
N ALA A 818 -22.27 6.80 -26.38
CA ALA A 818 -21.17 7.13 -27.28
C ALA A 818 -19.93 6.24 -27.05
N VAL A 819 -19.63 5.89 -25.79
CA VAL A 819 -18.58 4.89 -25.47
C VAL A 819 -18.97 3.51 -26.01
N GLN A 820 -20.23 3.11 -25.85
CA GLN A 820 -20.73 1.83 -26.36
C GLN A 820 -20.73 1.73 -27.88
N ARG A 821 -20.87 2.86 -28.60
CA ARG A 821 -20.73 2.95 -30.06
C ARG A 821 -19.29 3.16 -30.56
N GLY A 822 -18.31 3.31 -29.66
CA GLY A 822 -16.91 3.63 -30.02
C GLY A 822 -16.69 5.06 -30.54
N GLU A 823 -17.68 5.94 -30.35
CA GLU A 823 -17.62 7.36 -30.75
C GLU A 823 -16.80 8.18 -29.74
N ALA A 824 -16.82 7.80 -28.47
CA ALA A 824 -16.08 8.41 -27.36
C ALA A 824 -15.18 7.38 -26.65
N ASP A 825 -14.06 7.84 -26.09
CA ASP A 825 -13.09 7.03 -25.37
C ASP A 825 -13.10 7.30 -23.85
N VAL A 826 -13.49 8.50 -23.40
CA VAL A 826 -13.57 8.88 -21.97
C VAL A 826 -14.84 9.68 -21.69
N VAL A 827 -15.57 9.33 -20.63
CA VAL A 827 -16.77 10.04 -20.14
C VAL A 827 -16.72 10.18 -18.61
N PRO A 828 -16.72 11.41 -18.06
CA PRO A 828 -16.89 11.65 -16.62
C PRO A 828 -18.36 11.53 -16.22
N VAL A 829 -18.82 10.28 -16.03
CA VAL A 829 -20.22 9.90 -15.76
C VAL A 829 -20.83 10.67 -14.59
N VAL A 830 -20.09 10.78 -13.48
CA VAL A 830 -20.46 11.64 -12.33
C VAL A 830 -19.31 12.59 -12.00
N GLY A 831 -19.63 13.89 -12.08
CA GLY A 831 -18.80 14.98 -11.56
C GLY A 831 -19.39 15.53 -10.26
N PRO A 832 -18.68 16.43 -9.56
CA PRO A 832 -19.02 16.82 -8.18
C PRO A 832 -20.37 17.54 -8.06
N PHE A 833 -20.64 18.51 -8.96
CA PHE A 833 -21.68 19.52 -8.75
C PHE A 833 -22.94 19.38 -9.64
N GLY A 834 -23.33 18.16 -10.04
CA GLY A 834 -24.53 17.97 -10.87
C GLY A 834 -25.21 16.61 -10.72
N GLY A 835 -26.48 16.63 -10.31
CA GLY A 835 -27.26 15.42 -10.04
C GLY A 835 -27.96 14.81 -11.26
N ALA A 836 -27.44 13.67 -11.73
CA ALA A 836 -28.24 12.59 -12.30
C ALA A 836 -27.56 11.24 -12.01
N VAL A 837 -28.04 10.52 -11.00
CA VAL A 837 -27.69 9.10 -10.85
C VAL A 837 -28.36 8.36 -12.02
N HIS A 838 -27.58 7.83 -12.95
CA HIS A 838 -28.15 6.85 -13.89
C HIS A 838 -28.70 5.70 -13.04
N ALA A 839 -30.02 5.46 -13.11
CA ALA A 839 -30.67 4.35 -12.41
C ALA A 839 -30.11 2.98 -12.84
N SER A 840 -29.32 2.95 -13.91
CA SER A 840 -28.57 1.82 -14.44
C SER A 840 -27.11 1.74 -13.96
N LEU A 841 -26.60 2.57 -13.03
CA LEU A 841 -25.19 2.48 -12.58
C LEU A 841 -24.76 1.06 -12.17
N PRO A 842 -25.52 0.30 -11.34
CA PRO A 842 -25.19 -1.10 -11.04
C PRO A 842 -25.19 -2.01 -12.28
N ALA A 843 -26.07 -1.75 -13.25
CA ALA A 843 -26.12 -2.47 -14.52
C ALA A 843 -24.97 -2.07 -15.47
N LEU A 844 -24.47 -0.83 -15.38
CA LEU A 844 -23.28 -0.36 -16.11
C LEU A 844 -22.01 -0.97 -15.53
N ALA A 845 -21.86 -1.01 -14.20
CA ALA A 845 -20.77 -1.72 -13.53
C ALA A 845 -20.76 -3.21 -13.91
N THR A 846 -21.92 -3.88 -13.84
CA THR A 846 -22.07 -5.30 -14.21
C THR A 846 -21.72 -5.57 -15.69
N ARG A 847 -22.10 -4.67 -16.61
CA ARG A 847 -21.89 -4.85 -18.07
C ARG A 847 -20.52 -4.38 -18.58
N ASN A 848 -19.82 -3.53 -17.83
CA ASN A 848 -18.59 -2.85 -18.24
C ASN A 848 -17.49 -2.98 -17.16
N ALA A 849 -17.40 -4.16 -16.53
CA ALA A 849 -16.37 -4.46 -15.54
C ALA A 849 -14.96 -4.22 -16.13
N GLY A 850 -14.12 -3.47 -15.40
CA GLY A 850 -12.79 -3.07 -15.87
C GLY A 850 -12.75 -1.92 -16.90
N GLN A 851 -13.89 -1.25 -17.15
CA GLN A 851 -14.01 0.01 -17.90
C GLN A 851 -14.60 1.16 -17.06
N LEU A 852 -15.28 0.84 -15.95
CA LEU A 852 -15.82 1.82 -15.01
C LEU A 852 -14.82 2.00 -13.86
N HIS A 853 -14.43 3.24 -13.60
CA HIS A 853 -13.45 3.60 -12.57
C HIS A 853 -14.07 4.57 -11.56
N THR A 854 -14.09 4.16 -10.29
CA THR A 854 -14.56 4.95 -9.16
C THR A 854 -13.37 5.50 -8.39
N THR A 855 -13.33 6.80 -8.11
CA THR A 855 -12.19 7.46 -7.45
C THR A 855 -12.63 8.37 -6.31
N ALA A 856 -11.89 8.41 -5.21
CA ALA A 856 -12.20 9.29 -4.09
C ALA A 856 -11.97 10.76 -4.45
N MET A 857 -12.91 11.64 -4.10
CA MET A 857 -12.79 13.09 -4.30
C MET A 857 -12.37 13.78 -2.99
N PRO A 858 -11.69 14.95 -3.07
CA PRO A 858 -11.33 15.74 -1.91
C PRO A 858 -12.53 16.63 -1.56
N GLU A 859 -13.68 16.01 -1.29
CA GLU A 859 -14.98 16.68 -1.15
C GLU A 859 -15.79 16.09 0.01
N LEU A 860 -16.57 16.93 0.68
CA LEU A 860 -17.44 16.61 1.82
C LEU A 860 -18.85 17.19 1.61
N ASP A 861 -19.88 16.32 1.66
CA ASP A 861 -21.25 16.75 1.98
C ASP A 861 -21.39 16.86 3.51
N TYR A 862 -21.96 17.96 4.01
CA TYR A 862 -22.25 18.13 5.43
C TYR A 862 -23.55 18.94 5.68
N MET A 863 -24.20 18.69 6.81
CA MET A 863 -25.25 19.61 7.29
C MET A 863 -24.62 20.68 8.17
N PHE A 864 -24.78 21.96 7.85
CA PHE A 864 -24.40 23.04 8.77
C PHE A 864 -25.46 23.21 9.86
N LEU A 865 -25.01 23.55 11.07
CA LEU A 865 -25.88 23.88 12.21
C LEU A 865 -25.63 25.34 12.61
N ASN A 866 -26.62 26.21 12.43
CA ASN A 866 -26.51 27.64 12.72
C ASN A 866 -26.44 27.86 14.25
N VAL A 867 -25.23 27.97 14.80
CA VAL A 867 -24.96 28.04 16.24
C VAL A 867 -25.41 29.36 16.91
N ARG A 868 -26.11 30.22 16.16
CA ARG A 868 -26.67 31.51 16.61
C ARG A 868 -28.19 31.47 16.65
N THR A 869 -28.82 30.29 16.61
CA THR A 869 -30.28 30.15 16.61
C THR A 869 -30.70 28.84 17.29
N PRO A 870 -31.64 28.87 18.25
CA PRO A 870 -32.17 27.66 18.87
C PRO A 870 -32.69 26.65 17.83
N PRO A 871 -32.52 25.34 18.06
CA PRO A 871 -31.93 24.70 19.24
C PRO A 871 -30.41 24.46 19.12
N PHE A 872 -29.73 25.05 18.12
CA PHE A 872 -28.35 24.71 17.77
C PHE A 872 -27.29 25.62 18.38
N ASP A 873 -27.68 26.64 19.14
CA ASP A 873 -26.80 27.32 20.08
C ASP A 873 -26.30 26.35 21.18
N ASP A 874 -27.16 25.46 21.70
CA ASP A 874 -26.77 24.42 22.64
C ASP A 874 -25.86 23.33 22.00
N PRO A 875 -24.61 23.14 22.48
CA PRO A 875 -23.71 22.10 21.97
C PRO A 875 -24.24 20.68 22.18
N ARG A 876 -25.10 20.42 23.18
CA ARG A 876 -25.69 19.10 23.45
C ARG A 876 -26.57 18.66 22.29
N VAL A 877 -27.36 19.57 21.73
CA VAL A 877 -28.23 19.28 20.57
C VAL A 877 -27.41 18.99 19.31
N ARG A 878 -26.34 19.77 19.07
CA ARG A 878 -25.46 19.55 17.90
C ARG A 878 -24.72 18.21 17.96
N ARG A 879 -24.32 17.78 19.16
CA ARG A 879 -23.74 16.46 19.43
C ARG A 879 -24.79 15.36 19.30
N ALA A 880 -26.00 15.57 19.82
CA ALA A 880 -27.11 14.63 19.70
C ALA A 880 -27.44 14.30 18.24
N LEU A 881 -27.52 15.30 17.35
CA LEU A 881 -27.75 15.03 15.93
C LEU A 881 -26.58 14.26 15.28
N ASN A 882 -25.33 14.50 15.70
CA ASN A 882 -24.19 13.75 15.18
C ASN A 882 -24.20 12.26 15.59
N TYR A 883 -24.66 11.94 16.81
CA TYR A 883 -24.92 10.57 17.25
C TYR A 883 -26.12 9.93 16.52
N ALA A 884 -27.19 10.69 16.30
CA ALA A 884 -28.46 10.18 15.80
C ALA A 884 -28.47 9.81 14.30
N VAL A 885 -27.52 10.34 13.51
CA VAL A 885 -27.52 10.19 12.05
C VAL A 885 -26.97 8.83 11.61
N ASP A 886 -27.82 8.08 10.91
CA ASP A 886 -27.47 6.87 10.17
C ASP A 886 -26.70 7.24 8.89
N ARG A 887 -25.40 7.00 8.91
CA ARG A 887 -24.49 7.33 7.80
C ARG A 887 -24.58 6.32 6.64
N HIS A 888 -25.07 5.09 6.86
CA HIS A 888 -25.37 4.16 5.78
C HIS A 888 -26.65 4.54 5.03
N ALA A 889 -27.70 4.96 5.74
CA ALA A 889 -28.91 5.52 5.12
C ALA A 889 -28.56 6.78 4.29
N ILE A 890 -27.75 7.69 4.83
CA ILE A 890 -27.29 8.87 4.08
C ILE A 890 -26.42 8.47 2.87
N THR A 891 -25.51 7.51 3.00
CA THR A 891 -24.71 6.99 1.85
C THR A 891 -25.61 6.47 0.74
N THR A 892 -26.67 5.72 1.09
CA THR A 892 -27.68 5.23 0.13
C THR A 892 -28.40 6.39 -0.56
N LEU A 893 -28.83 7.40 0.21
CA LEU A 893 -29.49 8.61 -0.32
C LEU A 893 -28.55 9.52 -1.14
N ALA A 894 -27.23 9.40 -0.96
CA ALA A 894 -26.21 10.13 -1.71
C ALA A 894 -25.80 9.45 -3.04
N GLY A 895 -26.33 8.24 -3.32
CA GLY A 895 -26.09 7.48 -4.54
C GLY A 895 -25.48 6.08 -4.34
N GLY A 896 -25.22 5.66 -3.10
CA GLY A 896 -24.58 4.37 -2.78
C GLY A 896 -23.05 4.43 -2.67
N PRO A 897 -22.41 3.30 -2.30
CA PRO A 897 -20.97 3.23 -1.99
C PRO A 897 -20.03 3.53 -3.17
N ASP A 898 -20.55 3.42 -4.40
CA ASP A 898 -19.83 3.80 -5.63
C ASP A 898 -19.73 5.32 -5.80
N LEU A 899 -20.58 6.11 -5.12
CA LEU A 899 -20.67 7.58 -5.25
C LEU A 899 -20.38 8.33 -3.95
N ALA A 900 -20.38 7.63 -2.81
CA ALA A 900 -20.26 8.24 -1.49
C ALA A 900 -19.64 7.26 -0.47
N GLN A 901 -18.72 7.75 0.34
CA GLN A 901 -18.17 7.05 1.50
C GLN A 901 -18.68 7.73 2.79
N PRO A 902 -19.26 7.01 3.77
CA PRO A 902 -19.71 7.61 5.03
C PRO A 902 -18.53 8.17 5.84
N THR A 903 -18.71 9.35 6.45
CA THR A 903 -17.67 10.00 7.27
C THR A 903 -18.22 10.66 8.53
N CYS A 904 -17.41 10.67 9.60
CA CYS A 904 -17.68 11.41 10.84
C CYS A 904 -16.87 12.71 10.97
N GLN A 905 -16.02 13.02 9.99
CA GLN A 905 -14.96 14.03 10.12
C GLN A 905 -15.08 15.08 9.03
N LEU A 906 -14.60 16.29 9.33
CA LEU A 906 -14.56 17.40 8.37
C LEU A 906 -13.39 17.28 7.38
N LEU A 907 -12.28 16.67 7.81
CA LEU A 907 -11.14 16.36 6.95
C LEU A 907 -11.36 14.98 6.30
N PRO A 908 -11.30 14.84 4.96
CA PRO A 908 -11.41 13.55 4.29
C PRO A 908 -10.22 12.62 4.56
N PRO A 909 -10.39 11.29 4.36
CA PRO A 909 -9.26 10.38 4.16
C PRO A 909 -8.30 10.88 3.07
N GLY A 910 -7.02 10.49 3.11
CA GLY A 910 -6.03 10.90 2.12
C GLY A 910 -5.39 12.29 2.33
N PHE A 911 -5.93 13.12 3.25
CA PHE A 911 -5.33 14.41 3.63
C PHE A 911 -4.27 14.30 4.73
N PRO A 912 -3.22 15.14 4.71
CA PRO A 912 -2.28 15.23 5.83
C PRO A 912 -2.99 15.59 7.13
N ASN A 913 -2.59 14.94 8.22
CA ASN A 913 -3.21 15.00 9.55
C ASN A 913 -4.59 14.33 9.69
N TYR A 914 -5.11 13.67 8.65
CA TYR A 914 -6.26 12.78 8.82
C TYR A 914 -5.87 11.59 9.72
N ARG A 915 -6.69 11.31 10.73
CA ARG A 915 -6.68 10.07 11.51
C ARG A 915 -8.13 9.61 11.64
N PRO A 916 -8.47 8.34 11.33
CA PRO A 916 -9.81 7.81 11.53
C PRO A 916 -10.33 8.07 12.95
N SER A 917 -11.41 8.83 13.06
CA SER A 917 -12.04 9.21 14.32
C SER A 917 -13.55 9.33 14.12
N CYS A 918 -14.31 8.62 14.95
CA CYS A 918 -15.75 8.81 15.03
C CYS A 918 -16.20 8.80 16.50
N PRO A 919 -16.17 9.95 17.20
CA PRO A 919 -16.66 10.05 18.58
C PRO A 919 -18.20 10.00 18.66
N TYR A 920 -18.89 10.02 17.52
CA TYR A 920 -20.34 10.09 17.38
C TYR A 920 -20.92 8.79 16.77
N THR A 921 -20.68 7.66 17.44
CA THR A 921 -21.19 6.34 17.04
C THR A 921 -21.43 5.44 18.25
N LEU A 922 -22.30 4.43 18.09
CA LEU A 922 -22.75 3.53 19.16
C LEU A 922 -21.64 2.64 19.73
N HIS A 923 -20.71 2.18 18.88
CA HIS A 923 -19.59 1.32 19.28
C HIS A 923 -18.27 1.91 18.75
N PRO A 924 -17.64 2.85 19.48
CA PRO A 924 -16.31 3.34 19.15
C PRO A 924 -15.30 2.19 19.15
N SER A 925 -14.46 2.12 18.13
CA SER A 925 -13.42 1.10 17.98
C SER A 925 -12.03 1.75 17.85
N PRO A 926 -10.93 1.01 18.15
CA PRO A 926 -9.56 1.52 17.94
C PRO A 926 -9.26 1.92 16.49
N GLY A 927 -10.00 1.37 15.51
CA GLY A 927 -9.91 1.72 14.10
C GLY A 927 -10.67 3.00 13.70
N GLY A 928 -11.32 3.69 14.63
CA GLY A 928 -11.93 5.01 14.43
C GLY A 928 -13.17 5.07 13.52
N GLY A 929 -13.61 3.94 12.95
CA GLY A 929 -14.77 3.88 12.06
C GLY A 929 -16.11 4.10 12.76
N TRP A 930 -17.09 4.60 12.01
CA TRP A 930 -18.51 4.61 12.42
C TRP A 930 -19.09 3.20 12.34
N SER A 931 -19.86 2.78 13.35
CA SER A 931 -20.51 1.47 13.40
C SER A 931 -22.03 1.55 13.24
N ALA A 932 -22.69 2.44 13.98
CA ALA A 932 -24.13 2.61 14.03
C ALA A 932 -24.52 3.98 14.65
N PRO A 933 -25.76 4.46 14.44
CA PRO A 933 -26.27 5.64 15.16
C PRO A 933 -26.59 5.30 16.62
N ASP A 934 -26.42 6.28 17.51
CA ASP A 934 -26.76 6.18 18.93
C ASP A 934 -27.96 7.11 19.24
N LEU A 935 -29.15 6.58 19.01
CA LEU A 935 -30.41 7.29 19.24
C LEU A 935 -30.73 7.47 20.72
N GLU A 936 -30.24 6.60 21.61
CA GLU A 936 -30.48 6.72 23.06
C GLU A 936 -29.68 7.88 23.64
N ARG A 937 -28.38 7.96 23.32
CA ARG A 937 -27.52 9.09 23.71
C ARG A 937 -28.02 10.40 23.11
N ALA A 938 -28.51 10.38 21.88
CA ALA A 938 -29.10 11.55 21.24
C ALA A 938 -30.36 12.06 21.96
N ARG A 939 -31.32 11.16 22.25
CA ARG A 939 -32.55 11.51 22.98
C ARG A 939 -32.23 12.06 24.38
N HIS A 940 -31.31 11.42 25.09
CA HIS A 940 -30.87 11.88 26.42
C HIS A 940 -30.23 13.27 26.40
N LEU A 941 -29.36 13.56 25.43
CA LEU A 941 -28.75 14.90 25.26
C LEU A 941 -29.79 15.99 24.94
N ILE A 942 -30.87 15.64 24.24
CA ILE A 942 -31.97 16.56 23.87
C ILE A 942 -32.95 16.77 25.04
N GLU A 943 -33.09 15.79 25.92
CA GLU A 943 -33.81 15.95 27.20
C GLU A 943 -33.04 16.88 28.14
N GLN A 944 -31.72 16.69 28.25
CA GLN A 944 -30.84 17.59 29.00
C GLN A 944 -30.86 19.04 28.49
N SER A 945 -31.01 19.27 27.17
CA SER A 945 -31.10 20.62 26.60
C SER A 945 -32.47 21.27 26.78
N GLN A 946 -33.51 20.51 27.15
CA GLN A 946 -34.89 20.99 27.30
C GLN A 946 -35.46 21.65 26.03
N THR A 947 -34.91 21.36 24.85
CA THR A 947 -35.28 22.00 23.57
C THR A 947 -36.39 21.29 22.79
N LYS A 948 -36.93 20.17 23.29
CA LYS A 948 -38.07 19.46 22.64
C LYS A 948 -39.23 20.43 22.37
N GLY A 949 -39.91 20.24 21.24
CA GLY A 949 -40.94 21.15 20.75
C GLY A 949 -40.42 22.39 19.99
N THR A 950 -39.12 22.68 20.00
CA THR A 950 -38.55 23.77 19.18
C THR A 950 -38.84 23.53 17.69
N LYS A 951 -39.29 24.57 16.98
CA LYS A 951 -39.49 24.52 15.53
C LYS A 951 -38.14 24.51 14.81
N VAL A 952 -37.91 23.61 13.86
CA VAL A 952 -36.66 23.53 13.08
C VAL A 952 -36.94 23.55 11.58
N THR A 953 -36.45 24.55 10.87
CA THR A 953 -36.62 24.67 9.41
C THR A 953 -35.34 24.28 8.68
N VAL A 954 -35.39 23.17 7.93
CA VAL A 954 -34.31 22.68 7.07
C VAL A 954 -34.42 23.34 5.69
N TRP A 955 -33.34 23.91 5.16
CA TRP A 955 -33.29 24.46 3.79
C TRP A 955 -32.33 23.66 2.90
N ILE A 956 -32.74 23.36 1.66
CA ILE A 956 -31.99 22.45 0.76
C ILE A 956 -32.15 22.85 -0.73
N ASN A 957 -31.17 22.54 -1.59
CA ASN A 957 -31.36 22.48 -3.06
C ASN A 957 -32.14 21.21 -3.47
N ARG A 958 -32.74 21.21 -4.66
CA ARG A 958 -33.63 20.13 -5.14
C ARG A 958 -32.95 18.77 -5.22
N GLU A 959 -31.67 18.72 -5.54
CA GLU A 959 -30.91 17.49 -5.77
C GLU A 959 -30.70 16.68 -4.47
N LYS A 960 -30.51 17.36 -3.34
CA LYS A 960 -30.29 16.74 -2.02
C LYS A 960 -31.60 16.58 -1.21
N ARG A 961 -32.77 16.70 -1.86
CA ARG A 961 -34.10 16.74 -1.20
C ARG A 961 -34.37 15.55 -0.28
N ASP A 962 -33.92 14.35 -0.65
CA ASP A 962 -34.28 13.13 0.06
C ASP A 962 -33.40 12.92 1.32
N ILE A 963 -32.15 13.42 1.32
CA ILE A 963 -31.37 13.67 2.55
C ILE A 963 -32.10 14.66 3.48
N ALA A 964 -32.65 15.74 2.92
CA ALA A 964 -33.40 16.72 3.71
C ALA A 964 -34.68 16.14 4.35
N ARG A 965 -35.35 15.21 3.66
CA ARG A 965 -36.50 14.45 4.18
C ARG A 965 -36.11 13.52 5.33
N TYR A 966 -34.99 12.82 5.20
CA TYR A 966 -34.41 12.02 6.30
C TYR A 966 -34.20 12.89 7.55
N PHE A 967 -33.53 14.04 7.43
CA PHE A 967 -33.32 14.95 8.55
C PHE A 967 -34.62 15.50 9.15
N VAL A 968 -35.62 15.81 8.32
CA VAL A 968 -36.95 16.24 8.80
C VAL A 968 -37.66 15.12 9.58
N SER A 969 -37.49 13.86 9.19
CA SER A 969 -38.01 12.70 9.94
C SER A 969 -37.27 12.51 11.26
N LEU A 970 -35.94 12.48 11.24
CA LEU A 970 -35.09 12.31 12.42
C LEU A 970 -35.36 13.38 13.47
N LEU A 971 -35.51 14.64 13.05
CA LEU A 971 -35.88 15.74 13.95
C LEU A 971 -37.24 15.52 14.65
N ARG A 972 -38.22 14.88 14.00
CA ARG A 972 -39.53 14.60 14.62
C ARG A 972 -39.45 13.47 15.63
N GLU A 973 -38.70 12.42 15.31
CA GLU A 973 -38.42 11.31 16.22
C GLU A 973 -37.71 11.80 17.49
N LEU A 974 -36.80 12.76 17.36
CA LEU A 974 -36.12 13.43 18.47
C LEU A 974 -36.97 14.52 19.16
N GLY A 975 -38.21 14.75 18.72
CA GLY A 975 -39.19 15.62 19.38
C GLY A 975 -39.24 17.08 18.93
N TYR A 976 -38.76 17.44 17.73
CA TYR A 976 -38.80 18.79 17.17
C TYR A 976 -39.93 18.99 16.13
N HIS A 977 -40.48 20.19 16.08
CA HIS A 977 -41.46 20.59 15.07
C HIS A 977 -40.76 20.96 13.75
N SER A 978 -40.38 19.96 12.95
CA SER A 978 -39.56 20.15 11.76
C SER A 978 -40.36 20.46 10.47
N SER A 979 -39.82 21.36 9.65
CA SER A 979 -40.34 21.67 8.31
C SER A 979 -39.23 21.81 7.26
N LEU A 980 -39.56 21.58 5.99
CA LEU A 980 -38.63 21.61 4.86
C LEU A 980 -38.88 22.82 3.96
N ARG A 981 -37.82 23.45 3.46
CA ARG A 981 -37.86 24.40 2.34
C ARG A 981 -36.89 23.94 1.24
N VAL A 982 -37.43 23.62 0.08
CA VAL A 982 -36.66 23.20 -1.10
C VAL A 982 -36.52 24.38 -2.06
N PHE A 983 -35.31 24.60 -2.55
CA PHE A 983 -34.97 25.55 -3.61
C PHE A 983 -34.66 24.79 -4.91
N GLY A 984 -34.47 25.49 -6.03
CA GLY A 984 -34.15 24.87 -7.32
C GLY A 984 -32.73 24.27 -7.33
N ASP A 985 -31.84 24.96 -8.01
CA ASP A 985 -30.40 24.70 -8.06
C ASP A 985 -29.67 25.22 -6.80
N TYR A 986 -28.38 24.86 -6.69
CA TYR A 986 -27.48 25.30 -5.62
C TYR A 986 -27.29 26.83 -5.58
N GLN A 987 -27.19 27.51 -6.72
CA GLN A 987 -26.93 28.95 -6.74
C GLN A 987 -28.16 29.77 -6.32
N THR A 988 -29.36 29.31 -6.65
CA THR A 988 -30.65 29.81 -6.13
C THR A 988 -30.73 29.61 -4.62
N TYR A 989 -30.28 28.46 -4.10
CA TYR A 989 -30.20 28.16 -2.68
C TYR A 989 -29.24 29.10 -1.92
N ARG A 990 -28.00 29.25 -2.41
CA ARG A 990 -26.99 30.18 -1.87
C ARG A 990 -27.50 31.63 -1.85
N ASN A 991 -28.09 32.09 -2.96
CA ASN A 991 -28.70 33.42 -3.05
C ASN A 991 -29.87 33.62 -2.06
N ALA A 992 -30.69 32.60 -1.82
CA ALA A 992 -31.78 32.69 -0.86
C ALA A 992 -31.29 32.82 0.58
N MET A 993 -30.22 32.10 0.96
CA MET A 993 -29.61 32.22 2.29
C MET A 993 -29.00 33.61 2.51
N ALA A 994 -28.31 34.16 1.50
CA ALA A 994 -27.79 35.53 1.54
C ALA A 994 -28.90 36.58 1.70
N ARG A 995 -30.00 36.46 0.95
CA ARG A 995 -31.10 37.43 1.00
C ARG A 995 -31.98 37.31 2.26
N SER A 996 -31.86 36.24 3.05
CA SER A 996 -32.75 36.02 4.18
C SER A 996 -32.40 36.89 5.39
N ARG A 997 -33.42 37.55 5.95
CA ARG A 997 -33.33 38.24 7.26
C ARG A 997 -33.29 37.24 8.42
N THR A 998 -34.03 36.14 8.29
CA THR A 998 -34.03 34.98 9.19
C THR A 998 -33.34 33.81 8.46
N PRO A 999 -32.05 33.54 8.71
CA PRO A 999 -31.36 32.41 8.08
C PRO A 999 -31.99 31.08 8.51
N PRO A 1000 -31.80 29.99 7.75
CA PRO A 1000 -32.12 28.65 8.24
C PRO A 1000 -31.41 28.33 9.56
N GLN A 1001 -31.99 27.40 10.30
CA GLN A 1001 -31.36 26.79 11.47
C GLN A 1001 -30.37 25.70 11.02
N MET A 1002 -30.69 24.99 9.94
CA MET A 1002 -29.80 24.03 9.30
C MET A 1002 -30.10 23.87 7.80
N GLY A 1003 -29.12 23.38 7.07
CA GLY A 1003 -29.20 23.02 5.66
C GLY A 1003 -27.99 22.19 5.27
N ILE A 1004 -27.92 21.74 4.03
CA ILE A 1004 -26.72 21.07 3.49
C ILE A 1004 -25.81 22.10 2.85
N ASP A 1005 -24.51 21.87 2.90
CA ASP A 1005 -23.53 22.52 2.02
C ASP A 1005 -22.53 21.45 1.56
N GLY A 1006 -21.84 21.73 0.45
CA GLY A 1006 -20.71 20.93 -0.01
C GLY A 1006 -19.42 21.73 0.12
N TRP A 1007 -18.30 21.05 0.39
CA TRP A 1007 -16.97 21.66 0.31
C TRP A 1007 -16.01 20.74 -0.41
N ALA A 1008 -15.32 21.26 -1.42
CA ALA A 1008 -14.23 20.59 -2.14
C ALA A 1008 -12.93 21.39 -1.92
N ALA A 1009 -11.79 20.71 -1.90
CA ALA A 1009 -10.53 21.34 -1.52
C ALA A 1009 -9.76 22.00 -2.67
N ASP A 1010 -9.34 23.24 -2.43
CA ASP A 1010 -8.44 24.04 -3.28
C ASP A 1010 -6.95 23.68 -3.12
N SER A 1011 -6.59 22.72 -2.26
CA SER A 1011 -5.23 22.17 -2.12
C SER A 1011 -5.19 20.92 -1.23
N SER A 1012 -4.03 20.25 -1.19
CA SER A 1012 -3.75 19.16 -0.23
C SER A 1012 -3.50 19.64 1.20
N ALA A 1013 -3.50 20.96 1.44
CA ALA A 1013 -3.07 21.52 2.71
C ALA A 1013 -4.13 21.33 3.81
N PRO A 1014 -3.76 21.07 5.08
CA PRO A 1014 -4.74 20.81 6.13
C PRO A 1014 -5.65 22.00 6.46
N SER A 1015 -5.31 23.24 6.06
CA SER A 1015 -6.24 24.37 6.21
C SER A 1015 -7.53 24.23 5.41
N ASN A 1016 -7.57 23.38 4.37
CA ASN A 1016 -8.54 23.55 3.30
C ASN A 1016 -10.00 23.29 3.70
N PHE A 1017 -10.29 22.40 4.67
CA PHE A 1017 -11.67 22.17 5.18
C PHE A 1017 -12.06 23.06 6.37
N VAL A 1018 -11.27 24.10 6.66
CA VAL A 1018 -11.50 25.03 7.79
C VAL A 1018 -12.28 26.32 7.43
N PRO A 1019 -12.23 26.91 6.21
CA PRO A 1019 -12.90 28.18 5.91
C PRO A 1019 -14.40 28.24 6.29
N PRO A 1020 -15.23 27.21 6.07
CA PRO A 1020 -16.64 27.20 6.50
C PRO A 1020 -16.87 27.32 8.02
N PHE A 1021 -15.82 27.29 8.84
CA PHE A 1021 -15.88 27.37 10.29
C PHE A 1021 -15.05 28.53 10.88
N ARG A 1022 -14.40 29.35 10.05
CA ARG A 1022 -13.61 30.51 10.49
C ARG A 1022 -14.48 31.70 10.87
N CYS A 1023 -14.09 32.43 11.92
CA CYS A 1023 -14.70 33.71 12.31
C CYS A 1023 -14.69 34.74 11.16
N ALA A 1024 -13.61 34.78 10.37
CA ALA A 1024 -13.45 35.72 9.26
C ALA A 1024 -14.36 35.42 8.06
N ALA A 1025 -14.78 34.16 7.89
CA ALA A 1025 -15.65 33.69 6.81
C ALA A 1025 -17.15 33.95 7.05
N ILE A 1026 -17.50 34.60 8.17
CA ILE A 1026 -18.86 35.07 8.45
C ILE A 1026 -19.07 36.40 7.73
N ALA A 1027 -19.70 36.34 6.54
CA ALA A 1027 -20.04 37.48 5.69
C ALA A 1027 -21.58 37.57 5.49
N PRO A 1028 -22.37 37.92 6.54
CA PRO A 1028 -23.82 37.83 6.47
C PRO A 1028 -24.38 38.73 5.37
N ARG A 1029 -25.29 38.18 4.57
CA ARG A 1029 -25.88 38.77 3.35
C ARG A 1029 -25.02 38.72 2.08
N SER A 1030 -23.84 38.10 2.12
CA SER A 1030 -23.11 37.69 0.90
C SER A 1030 -23.53 36.28 0.44
N PRO A 1031 -23.68 36.02 -0.88
CA PRO A 1031 -23.74 34.65 -1.41
C PRO A 1031 -22.45 33.86 -1.13
N GLY A 1032 -21.31 34.54 -1.11
CA GLY A 1032 -20.00 34.02 -0.67
C GLY A 1032 -19.82 33.98 0.85
N ASN A 1033 -20.88 33.79 1.63
CA ASN A 1033 -20.77 33.49 3.06
C ASN A 1033 -20.45 31.99 3.22
N GLU A 1034 -19.16 31.64 3.26
CA GLU A 1034 -18.71 30.25 3.45
C GLU A 1034 -19.18 29.70 4.81
N ASN A 1035 -19.09 30.50 5.89
CA ASN A 1035 -19.50 30.05 7.22
C ASN A 1035 -21.01 30.16 7.45
N LEU A 1036 -21.77 29.22 6.86
CA LEU A 1036 -23.23 29.10 7.06
C LEU A 1036 -23.62 28.75 8.50
N ALA A 1037 -22.75 28.02 9.22
CA ALA A 1037 -22.95 27.66 10.63
C ALA A 1037 -22.91 28.88 11.58
N ARG A 1038 -22.39 30.04 11.13
CA ARG A 1038 -22.12 31.24 11.95
C ARG A 1038 -21.28 30.94 13.20
N PHE A 1039 -20.45 29.91 13.10
CA PHE A 1039 -19.59 29.42 14.15
C PHE A 1039 -18.33 30.28 14.24
N CYS A 1040 -17.94 30.66 15.46
CA CYS A 1040 -16.73 31.45 15.68
C CYS A 1040 -16.26 31.24 17.12
N ASP A 1041 -15.11 30.58 17.25
CA ASP A 1041 -14.38 30.40 18.50
C ASP A 1041 -12.99 31.07 18.36
N ARG A 1042 -12.69 32.02 19.25
CA ARG A 1042 -11.43 32.79 19.20
C ARG A 1042 -10.19 31.97 19.56
N ARG A 1043 -10.32 30.91 20.36
CA ARG A 1043 -9.22 29.99 20.69
C ARG A 1043 -8.92 29.09 19.51
N LEU A 1044 -9.95 28.65 18.78
CA LEU A 1044 -9.77 27.91 17.52
C LEU A 1044 -9.12 28.79 16.45
N GLU A 1045 -9.65 30.00 16.21
CA GLU A 1045 -9.07 30.95 15.24
C GLU A 1045 -7.59 31.25 15.54
N SER A 1046 -7.25 31.42 16.83
CA SER A 1046 -5.85 31.61 17.26
C SER A 1046 -4.97 30.37 17.04
N ARG A 1047 -5.53 29.15 17.00
CA ARG A 1047 -4.77 27.93 16.67
C ARG A 1047 -4.62 27.75 15.16
N ILE A 1048 -5.63 28.13 14.39
CA ILE A 1048 -5.59 28.15 12.91
C ILE A 1048 -4.48 29.08 12.42
N GLU A 1049 -4.43 30.32 12.92
CA GLU A 1049 -3.35 31.27 12.58
C GLU A 1049 -1.98 30.78 13.06
N ALA A 1050 -1.89 30.10 14.21
CA ALA A 1050 -0.65 29.51 14.69
C ALA A 1050 -0.19 28.30 13.85
N ALA A 1051 -1.11 27.55 13.24
CA ALA A 1051 -0.80 26.43 12.36
C ALA A 1051 -0.28 26.94 10.99
N LEU A 1052 -1.00 27.89 10.37
CA LEU A 1052 -0.61 28.54 9.11
C LEU A 1052 0.77 29.20 9.16
N ALA A 1053 1.16 29.73 10.32
CA ALA A 1053 2.44 30.38 10.55
C ALA A 1053 3.57 29.42 11.03
N ALA A 1054 3.28 28.13 11.24
CA ALA A 1054 4.24 27.14 11.68
C ALA A 1054 4.80 26.31 10.50
N PRO A 1055 6.10 25.91 10.54
CA PRO A 1055 6.66 24.94 9.59
C PRO A 1055 6.56 23.50 10.12
N GLY A 1056 6.55 22.54 9.19
CA GLY A 1056 6.85 21.12 9.46
C GLY A 1056 5.95 20.45 10.53
N PRO A 1057 6.50 19.57 11.38
CA PRO A 1057 5.75 18.81 12.40
C PRO A 1057 4.93 19.69 13.38
N ARG A 1058 5.36 20.94 13.59
CA ARG A 1058 4.63 21.88 14.46
C ARG A 1058 3.31 22.32 13.85
N ALA A 1059 3.23 22.51 12.53
CA ALA A 1059 1.97 22.79 11.85
C ALA A 1059 1.01 21.62 11.99
N ASP A 1060 1.50 20.40 11.77
CA ASP A 1060 0.75 19.15 11.87
C ASP A 1060 0.15 18.92 13.26
N ALA A 1061 0.96 19.06 14.33
CA ALA A 1061 0.47 18.97 15.70
C ALA A 1061 -0.62 20.01 16.03
N LEU A 1062 -0.54 21.22 15.43
CA LEU A 1062 -1.56 22.26 15.59
C LEU A 1062 -2.82 21.96 14.77
N TRP A 1063 -2.69 21.47 13.54
CA TRP A 1063 -3.81 21.07 12.66
C TRP A 1063 -4.58 19.86 13.20
N ARG A 1064 -3.88 18.81 13.67
CA ARG A 1064 -4.50 17.70 14.44
C ARG A 1064 -5.33 18.23 15.61
N GLY A 1065 -4.81 19.27 16.30
CA GLY A 1065 -5.53 19.99 17.33
C GLY A 1065 -6.74 20.79 16.83
N VAL A 1066 -6.68 21.45 15.67
CA VAL A 1066 -7.79 22.22 15.10
C VAL A 1066 -8.97 21.30 14.77
N TYR A 1067 -8.72 20.18 14.08
CA TYR A 1067 -9.79 19.27 13.67
C TYR A 1067 -10.49 18.58 14.84
N ARG A 1068 -9.73 18.09 15.82
CA ARG A 1068 -10.30 17.50 17.05
C ARG A 1068 -11.19 18.50 17.81
N ASP A 1069 -10.77 19.76 17.91
CA ASP A 1069 -11.55 20.78 18.62
C ASP A 1069 -12.79 21.21 17.81
N LEU A 1070 -12.74 21.19 16.46
CA LEU A 1070 -13.91 21.34 15.58
C LEU A 1070 -14.91 20.18 15.73
N GLU A 1071 -14.43 18.92 15.68
CA GLU A 1071 -15.24 17.71 15.91
C GLU A 1071 -15.96 17.79 17.27
N ALA A 1072 -15.25 18.19 18.32
CA ALA A 1072 -15.82 18.36 19.66
C ALA A 1072 -16.81 19.54 19.77
N ALA A 1073 -16.64 20.61 18.99
CA ALA A 1073 -17.55 21.75 18.94
C ALA A 1073 -18.83 21.48 18.13
N ALA A 1074 -18.77 20.53 17.18
CA ALA A 1074 -19.85 20.09 16.30
C ALA A 1074 -20.63 21.26 15.64
N PRO A 1075 -20.00 22.16 14.86
CA PRO A 1075 -20.70 23.20 14.10
C PRO A 1075 -21.46 22.65 12.89
N ALA A 1076 -21.24 21.38 12.55
CA ALA A 1076 -21.81 20.67 11.41
C ALA A 1076 -22.05 19.19 11.76
N ILE A 1077 -22.70 18.48 10.83
CA ILE A 1077 -22.81 17.02 10.79
C ILE A 1077 -22.12 16.56 9.49
N PRO A 1078 -20.91 16.00 9.54
CA PRO A 1078 -20.29 15.34 8.39
C PRO A 1078 -21.15 14.16 7.95
N LEU A 1079 -21.39 14.05 6.64
CA LEU A 1079 -22.27 13.04 6.05
C LEU A 1079 -21.46 12.00 5.26
N VAL A 1080 -20.94 12.42 4.09
CA VAL A 1080 -20.21 11.57 3.16
C VAL A 1080 -19.09 12.34 2.48
N ASN A 1081 -17.99 11.64 2.19
CA ASN A 1081 -17.04 12.07 1.18
C ASN A 1081 -17.49 11.55 -0.20
N ARG A 1082 -17.36 12.38 -1.25
CA ARG A 1082 -17.85 12.05 -2.60
C ARG A 1082 -16.85 11.17 -3.35
N ARG A 1083 -17.36 10.39 -4.32
CA ARG A 1083 -16.55 9.66 -5.30
C ARG A 1083 -16.95 10.08 -6.72
N ALA A 1084 -15.96 10.28 -7.59
CA ALA A 1084 -16.18 10.47 -9.02
C ALA A 1084 -16.29 9.12 -9.71
N ILE A 1085 -17.00 9.08 -10.84
CA ILE A 1085 -17.04 7.90 -11.72
C ILE A 1085 -16.66 8.32 -13.13
N THR A 1086 -15.65 7.66 -13.70
CA THR A 1086 -15.27 7.76 -15.11
C THR A 1086 -15.55 6.44 -15.82
N LEU A 1087 -16.13 6.49 -17.02
CA LEU A 1087 -16.25 5.37 -17.94
C LEU A 1087 -15.24 5.56 -19.08
N VAL A 1088 -14.48 4.52 -19.41
CA VAL A 1088 -13.56 4.51 -20.56
C VAL A 1088 -13.93 3.45 -21.60
N SER A 1089 -13.54 3.63 -22.85
CA SER A 1089 -13.71 2.61 -23.89
C SER A 1089 -12.71 1.46 -23.72
N LYS A 1090 -12.99 0.29 -24.33
CA LYS A 1090 -12.07 -0.87 -24.34
C LYS A 1090 -10.74 -0.61 -25.06
N ARG A 1091 -10.60 0.54 -25.72
CA ARG A 1091 -9.37 0.99 -26.39
C ARG A 1091 -8.45 1.75 -25.44
N VAL A 1092 -9.00 2.36 -24.39
CA VAL A 1092 -8.22 3.12 -23.40
C VAL A 1092 -7.41 2.16 -22.52
N GLY A 1093 -6.15 2.49 -22.31
CA GLY A 1093 -5.31 1.93 -21.26
C GLY A 1093 -4.63 3.00 -20.41
N ASN A 1094 -3.95 2.53 -19.36
CA ASN A 1094 -3.30 3.37 -18.35
C ASN A 1094 -4.23 4.43 -17.73
N TYR A 1095 -5.46 4.04 -17.36
CA TYR A 1095 -6.35 4.92 -16.61
C TYR A 1095 -5.71 5.32 -15.28
N GLN A 1096 -5.48 6.62 -15.12
CA GLN A 1096 -5.02 7.23 -13.88
C GLN A 1096 -5.84 8.47 -13.56
N HIS A 1097 -6.05 8.69 -12.28
CA HIS A 1097 -6.81 9.81 -11.74
C HIS A 1097 -5.98 10.55 -10.69
N HIS A 1098 -6.09 11.87 -10.69
CA HIS A 1098 -5.49 12.75 -9.72
C HIS A 1098 -6.57 13.71 -9.22
N PRO A 1099 -6.96 13.68 -7.94
CA PRO A 1099 -8.09 14.46 -7.41
C PRO A 1099 -8.15 15.96 -7.75
N VAL A 1100 -7.01 16.62 -8.04
CA VAL A 1100 -6.98 17.99 -8.59
C VAL A 1100 -7.23 18.04 -10.11
N TRP A 1101 -6.60 17.16 -10.88
CA TRP A 1101 -6.55 17.23 -12.35
C TRP A 1101 -7.60 16.34 -13.02
N THR A 1102 -8.44 15.67 -12.21
CA THR A 1102 -9.40 14.64 -12.60
C THR A 1102 -8.70 13.43 -13.27
N THR A 1103 -9.22 12.93 -14.39
CA THR A 1103 -8.57 11.87 -15.18
C THR A 1103 -7.36 12.45 -15.91
N LEU A 1104 -6.19 11.82 -15.78
CA LEU A 1104 -4.94 12.27 -16.39
C LEU A 1104 -4.91 11.93 -17.89
N LEU A 1105 -5.56 12.77 -18.70
CA LEU A 1105 -5.73 12.57 -20.14
C LEU A 1105 -4.40 12.44 -20.91
N GLU A 1106 -3.31 13.06 -20.43
CA GLU A 1106 -1.97 12.89 -21.00
C GLU A 1106 -1.39 11.48 -20.78
N GLN A 1107 -1.90 10.74 -19.79
CA GLN A 1107 -1.50 9.38 -19.48
C GLN A 1107 -2.37 8.30 -20.09
N LEU A 1108 -3.54 8.66 -20.64
CA LEU A 1108 -4.36 7.71 -21.38
C LEU A 1108 -3.76 7.44 -22.75
N TRP A 1109 -3.65 6.15 -23.08
CA TRP A 1109 -3.30 5.70 -24.44
C TRP A 1109 -4.42 4.89 -25.08
N ILE A 1110 -4.33 4.69 -26.38
CA ILE A 1110 -5.38 4.17 -27.24
C ILE A 1110 -4.88 3.00 -28.08
N ARG A 1111 -5.59 1.88 -28.03
CA ARG A 1111 -5.48 0.73 -28.94
C ARG A 1111 -6.32 0.91 -30.21
#